data_AF-A0A5M5BZB4-F1
#
_entry.id   AF-A0A5M5BZB4-F1
#
_cell.length_a   1.000
_cell.length_b   1.000
_cell.length_c   1.000
_cell.angle_alpha   90.00
_cell.angle_beta   90.00
_cell.angle_gamma   90.00
#
_symmetry.space_group_name_H-M   'P 1'
#
loop_
_entity.id
_entity.type
_entity.pdbx_description
1 polymer ?
#
loop_
_entity_poly.entity_id
_entity_poly.type
_entity_poly.pdbx_seq_one_letter_code
_entity_poly.pdbx_strand_id
1 'polypeptide(L)'
;LHNKENPSSLSYNPVNAIYEDKYGTLWIGTVEGGLNRKEHGSEKFTHFTRDHGGLSHNSVSALTADPDDHLWIGTWGGGINLLDLKAPRQVLKVISSQTSNGFPIDFVGSLTYDPINKGIWIGANQGLYFYEPETGTISAPLADRVAESIHGCIGSIIDKEGKLWIGCLEGVYIIDLHSRSATGEFEYRHLNYKLNDPNSRLIEKITCFYETKDGTLWLGSSGYGIYRRTTNEQGKEIFISYSTPQGLPNSSVRGILEDGNGYLWIGTNNGLSCYQPEENRFINYTLQDGLIDTQFYWNASCRSAQGLLYFGSVGGLVAIENNRPAISLPAAKVRFTRLRIGNEEILPESEYLPKDIAITTELRLHEKEKSFSLEFSALNFEPSNTATYSYRLLGFDDKWVQVSGNRRFASYTNLPPGDYTLQVKYTPDRENEGENVTELNITIVPYFYKTAWFILLIIILVLVSVWQFYQWRIRTLKRQKEYLHCTVEERTHELEQQKHLLENQTEELSRQNQMLTQQNEKITRQKAQLIRMSRKVQELTLDKISFFTNITHEFRTPITLIIGPIERALKLSYNPQVIEQLHFVERNSKYLLSLVNQLMDFRKVESGKLEIVKTRGNFLKFIDSLITPFEVFAGERNIVLKRYYRMETPEILYDEEAMRKVVTNLLSNAIKFTPNGGTVSLYISSLSSGEGGKESLYICVGDTGQGIPEEDLNRIFNRFYQSQNQVKYPVYGQAGTGIGLYLCKRIVQMHGGEIKVRNKRLSGCSFRLLLPLQREEEKDDKLIIIDSNDSSIHATSTSETPKEKEALTILVVEDNVDMRGYIRSILHEHYNVLEAANGEEALHILNSNPVDFIISDLMMPVMDGIELSRRVKDAFAISHIPFLMLTAKTSQEARLESYRMGVDEYLLKPFDETLLLTRIQNILENRKRYQRKFTLNMDVDVLNMEEESGDKKFLNQVMEVIKENYKNSYFEVSDFSEAVGVSKSLLNKKLQSLIGQSAGQFIRNYRLNIARELILKNRETKNMNIAEIAYEVGFNDPKYFTRCFTKYFNTTPSSLLNKEE
;
A
#
# COMPACT_ATOMS: atom_id res chain seq x y z
N LEU A 1 -0.76 24.77 -12.97
CA LEU A 1 0.02 24.34 -11.78
C LEU A 1 0.43 25.54 -10.97
N HIS A 2 0.63 25.36 -9.66
CA HIS A 2 1.20 26.36 -8.77
C HIS A 2 2.70 26.51 -9.01
N ASN A 3 3.15 27.75 -9.14
CA ASN A 3 4.56 28.12 -9.22
C ASN A 3 4.82 29.30 -8.26
N LYS A 4 5.66 29.06 -7.25
CA LYS A 4 6.03 30.08 -6.25
C LYS A 4 6.68 31.33 -6.85
N GLU A 5 7.37 31.20 -7.98
CA GLU A 5 8.02 32.33 -8.65
C GLU A 5 7.05 33.13 -9.54
N ASN A 6 5.89 32.57 -9.87
CA ASN A 6 4.87 33.23 -10.68
C ASN A 6 3.58 33.43 -9.87
N PRO A 7 3.36 34.62 -9.29
CA PRO A 7 2.16 34.91 -8.49
C PRO A 7 0.86 34.85 -9.30
N SER A 8 0.93 34.90 -10.64
CA SER A 8 -0.22 34.73 -11.54
C SER A 8 -0.48 33.27 -11.94
N SER A 9 0.27 32.31 -11.41
CA SER A 9 -0.04 30.88 -11.52
C SER A 9 -1.11 30.47 -10.50
N LEU A 10 -1.56 29.21 -10.52
CA LEU A 10 -2.53 28.70 -9.54
C LEU A 10 -2.01 28.92 -8.11
N SER A 11 -2.87 29.32 -7.17
CA SER A 11 -2.45 29.66 -5.81
C SER A 11 -1.87 28.47 -5.04
N TYR A 12 -2.48 27.29 -5.17
CA TYR A 12 -2.03 26.01 -4.60
C TYR A 12 -2.43 24.85 -5.52
N ASN A 13 -1.70 23.74 -5.47
CA ASN A 13 -1.94 22.60 -6.37
C ASN A 13 -3.21 21.79 -6.08
N PRO A 14 -3.57 21.46 -4.82
CA PRO A 14 -4.76 20.66 -4.55
C PRO A 14 -6.04 21.41 -4.95
N VAL A 15 -6.62 21.04 -6.10
CA VAL A 15 -7.84 21.65 -6.65
C VAL A 15 -9.05 20.83 -6.20
N ASN A 16 -9.96 21.44 -5.44
CA ASN A 16 -11.07 20.77 -4.77
C ASN A 16 -12.46 21.19 -5.28
N ALA A 17 -12.57 22.27 -6.05
CA ALA A 17 -13.82 22.66 -6.69
C ALA A 17 -13.54 23.39 -8.01
N ILE A 18 -14.37 23.17 -9.03
CA ILE A 18 -14.25 23.86 -10.33
C ILE A 18 -15.63 24.27 -10.82
N TYR A 19 -15.74 25.51 -11.27
CA TYR A 19 -16.95 26.06 -11.88
C TYR A 19 -16.58 26.98 -13.04
N GLU A 20 -17.25 26.88 -14.18
CA GLU A 20 -17.15 27.85 -15.27
C GLU A 20 -18.42 28.69 -15.29
N ASP A 21 -18.28 30.01 -15.27
CA ASP A 21 -19.42 30.91 -15.37
C ASP A 21 -19.88 31.12 -16.82
N LYS A 22 -21.04 31.78 -16.98
CA LYS A 22 -21.61 32.07 -18.30
C LYS A 22 -20.76 33.01 -19.16
N TYR A 23 -19.76 33.67 -18.59
CA TYR A 23 -18.81 34.53 -19.29
C TYR A 23 -17.56 33.76 -19.77
N GLY A 24 -17.49 32.45 -19.50
CA GLY A 24 -16.32 31.62 -19.81
C GLY A 24 -15.14 31.82 -18.86
N THR A 25 -15.38 32.46 -17.69
CA THR A 25 -14.37 32.59 -16.65
C THR A 25 -14.37 31.32 -15.80
N LEU A 26 -13.19 30.77 -15.57
CA LEU A 26 -12.99 29.58 -14.77
C LEU A 26 -12.69 29.96 -13.31
N TRP A 27 -13.49 29.42 -12.40
CA TRP A 27 -13.39 29.56 -10.96
C TRP A 27 -12.92 28.25 -10.35
N ILE A 28 -11.84 28.31 -9.58
CA ILE A 28 -11.15 27.12 -9.06
C ILE A 28 -10.93 27.27 -7.57
N GLY A 29 -11.60 26.42 -6.79
CA GLY A 29 -11.38 26.27 -5.37
C GLY A 29 -10.17 25.38 -5.09
N THR A 30 -9.28 25.84 -4.22
CA THR A 30 -8.09 25.08 -3.78
C THR A 30 -8.15 24.78 -2.29
N VAL A 31 -7.43 23.74 -1.86
CA VAL A 31 -7.25 23.44 -0.43
C VAL A 31 -6.18 24.39 0.12
N GLU A 32 -6.54 25.18 1.13
CA GLU A 32 -5.73 26.23 1.77
C GLU A 32 -5.23 27.39 0.87
N GLY A 33 -5.49 27.36 -0.43
CA GLY A 33 -5.07 28.39 -1.39
C GLY A 33 -6.14 29.40 -1.80
N GLY A 34 -7.38 29.24 -1.32
CA GLY A 34 -8.51 30.10 -1.64
C GLY A 34 -9.15 29.81 -3.01
N LEU A 35 -9.88 30.81 -3.51
CA LEU A 35 -10.55 30.79 -4.79
C LEU A 35 -9.67 31.45 -5.85
N ASN A 36 -9.46 30.77 -6.97
CA ASN A 36 -8.70 31.26 -8.10
C ASN A 36 -9.65 31.56 -9.24
N ARG A 37 -9.41 32.64 -9.97
CA ARG A 37 -10.19 33.06 -11.13
C ARG A 37 -9.28 33.19 -12.34
N LYS A 38 -9.63 32.52 -13.44
CA LYS A 38 -8.97 32.61 -14.75
C LYS A 38 -9.99 33.14 -15.76
N GLU A 39 -9.78 34.38 -16.21
CA GLU A 39 -10.63 34.99 -17.23
C GLU A 39 -10.51 34.28 -18.58
N HIS A 40 -11.59 34.32 -19.35
CA HIS A 40 -11.61 33.75 -20.69
C HIS A 40 -10.48 34.33 -21.56
N GLY A 41 -9.65 33.46 -22.15
CA GLY A 41 -8.49 33.84 -22.98
C GLY A 41 -7.27 34.38 -22.23
N SER A 42 -7.32 34.52 -20.90
CA SER A 42 -6.16 34.87 -20.07
C SER A 42 -5.46 33.63 -19.56
N GLU A 43 -4.13 33.62 -19.53
CA GLU A 43 -3.33 32.57 -18.87
C GLU A 43 -2.98 32.89 -17.40
N LYS A 44 -3.47 34.02 -16.89
CA LYS A 44 -3.19 34.49 -15.52
C LYS A 44 -4.36 34.19 -14.59
N PHE A 45 -4.01 33.76 -13.38
CA PHE A 45 -4.93 33.58 -12.26
C PHE A 45 -4.92 34.80 -11.34
N THR A 46 -6.11 35.20 -10.89
CA THR A 46 -6.30 36.13 -9.78
C THR A 46 -6.85 35.39 -8.57
N HIS A 47 -6.31 35.70 -7.38
CA HIS A 47 -6.55 34.92 -6.16
C HIS A 47 -7.39 35.69 -5.16
N PHE A 48 -8.41 35.02 -4.64
CA PHE A 48 -9.22 35.46 -3.50
C PHE A 48 -8.90 34.51 -2.34
N THR A 49 -8.45 35.08 -1.24
CA THR A 49 -8.08 34.42 0.01
C THR A 49 -8.72 35.18 1.17
N ARG A 50 -8.55 34.67 2.40
CA ARG A 50 -8.99 35.35 3.61
C ARG A 50 -8.36 36.72 3.78
N ASP A 51 -7.06 36.81 3.55
CA ASP A 51 -6.30 38.04 3.73
C ASP A 51 -6.48 39.00 2.54
N HIS A 52 -6.77 38.47 1.35
CA HIS A 52 -6.93 39.24 0.11
C HIS A 52 -8.20 38.80 -0.62
N GLY A 53 -9.29 39.57 -0.52
CA GLY A 53 -10.56 39.26 -1.18
C GLY A 53 -11.70 38.88 -0.23
N GLY A 54 -11.40 38.66 1.06
CA GLY A 54 -12.41 38.59 2.13
C GLY A 54 -13.13 37.24 2.24
N LEU A 55 -12.54 36.14 1.76
CA LEU A 55 -13.07 34.80 2.04
C LEU A 55 -13.06 34.51 3.53
N SER A 56 -14.05 33.78 4.03
CA SER A 56 -14.08 33.34 5.43
C SER A 56 -13.03 32.27 5.74
N HIS A 57 -12.69 31.42 4.77
CA HIS A 57 -11.67 30.38 4.88
C HIS A 57 -11.02 30.09 3.52
N ASN A 58 -9.76 29.64 3.50
CA ASN A 58 -9.00 29.40 2.27
C ASN A 58 -9.22 28.01 1.65
N SER A 59 -9.82 27.07 2.36
CA SER A 59 -10.19 25.77 1.80
C SER A 59 -11.56 25.82 1.17
N VAL A 60 -11.61 26.04 -0.15
CA VAL A 60 -12.85 26.09 -0.93
C VAL A 60 -13.26 24.67 -1.34
N SER A 61 -14.51 24.30 -1.09
CA SER A 61 -15.02 22.92 -1.21
C SER A 61 -16.20 22.76 -2.16
N ALA A 62 -16.96 23.81 -2.41
CA ALA A 62 -18.09 23.78 -3.32
C ALA A 62 -18.28 25.15 -3.99
N LEU A 63 -18.75 25.13 -5.24
CA LEU A 63 -19.03 26.33 -6.02
C LEU A 63 -20.35 26.14 -6.76
N THR A 64 -21.23 27.14 -6.70
CA THR A 64 -22.43 27.20 -7.53
C THR A 64 -22.78 28.66 -7.79
N ALA A 65 -23.58 28.95 -8.81
CA ALA A 65 -24.02 30.31 -9.07
C ALA A 65 -25.54 30.38 -9.20
N ASP A 66 -26.10 31.52 -8.81
CA ASP A 66 -27.51 31.83 -9.03
C ASP A 66 -27.72 32.59 -10.36
N PRO A 67 -28.98 32.72 -10.83
CA PRO A 67 -29.30 33.47 -12.05
C PRO A 67 -28.98 34.96 -11.99
N ASP A 68 -28.78 35.52 -10.79
CA ASP A 68 -28.53 36.95 -10.56
C ASP A 68 -27.04 37.34 -10.68
N ASP A 69 -26.19 36.38 -11.07
CA ASP A 69 -24.74 36.51 -11.17
C ASP A 69 -24.01 36.56 -9.83
N HIS A 70 -24.54 35.90 -8.79
CA HIS A 70 -23.78 35.67 -7.58
C HIS A 70 -23.18 34.26 -7.57
N LEU A 71 -21.87 34.21 -7.29
CA LEU A 71 -21.14 32.98 -7.03
C LEU A 71 -21.21 32.67 -5.53
N TRP A 72 -21.79 31.52 -5.22
CA TRP A 72 -21.88 30.92 -3.90
C TRP A 72 -20.70 29.99 -3.68
N ILE A 73 -19.88 30.30 -2.68
CA ILE A 73 -18.60 29.65 -2.42
C ILE A 73 -18.68 28.96 -1.06
N GLY A 74 -18.78 27.64 -1.08
CA GLY A 74 -18.70 26.80 0.10
C GLY A 74 -17.26 26.63 0.53
N THR A 75 -17.00 26.78 1.82
CA THR A 75 -15.68 26.57 2.40
C THR A 75 -15.72 25.51 3.49
N TRP A 76 -14.59 24.84 3.67
CA TRP A 76 -14.38 23.87 4.74
C TRP A 76 -13.81 24.58 5.98
N GLY A 77 -14.68 25.05 6.86
CA GLY A 77 -14.34 25.72 8.12
C GLY A 77 -14.77 27.19 8.23
N GLY A 78 -15.37 27.77 7.18
CA GLY A 78 -15.82 29.17 7.16
C GLY A 78 -17.24 29.39 6.65
N GLY A 79 -18.00 28.33 6.38
CA GLY A 79 -19.35 28.43 5.83
C GLY A 79 -19.37 28.85 4.36
N ILE A 80 -20.32 29.70 4.00
CA ILE A 80 -20.60 30.12 2.62
C ILE A 80 -20.20 31.58 2.42
N ASN A 81 -19.60 31.88 1.27
CA ASN A 81 -19.24 33.23 0.86
C ASN A 81 -19.99 33.56 -0.43
N LEU A 82 -20.50 34.78 -0.53
CA LEU A 82 -21.18 35.28 -1.71
C LEU A 82 -20.29 36.29 -2.45
N LEU A 83 -20.05 36.09 -3.73
CA LEU A 83 -19.26 36.98 -4.58
C LEU A 83 -20.07 37.42 -5.80
N ASP A 84 -20.04 38.70 -6.15
CA ASP A 84 -20.66 39.20 -7.39
C ASP A 84 -19.75 38.88 -8.59
N LEU A 85 -20.27 38.13 -9.57
CA LEU A 85 -19.54 37.78 -10.79
C LEU A 85 -19.35 38.99 -11.72
N LYS A 86 -20.21 40.02 -11.65
CA LYS A 86 -20.07 41.25 -12.46
C LYS A 86 -18.97 42.16 -11.95
N ALA A 87 -18.76 42.18 -10.63
CA ALA A 87 -17.74 43.00 -9.97
C ALA A 87 -16.96 42.22 -8.90
N PRO A 88 -16.16 41.21 -9.29
CA PRO A 88 -15.49 40.31 -8.36
C PRO A 88 -14.26 40.96 -7.74
N ARG A 89 -14.48 41.92 -6.83
CA ARG A 89 -13.40 42.59 -6.08
C ARG A 89 -13.23 42.02 -4.67
N GLN A 90 -14.34 41.71 -4.01
CA GLN A 90 -14.36 41.18 -2.65
C GLN A 90 -15.66 40.42 -2.41
N VAL A 91 -15.64 39.50 -1.44
CA VAL A 91 -16.84 38.84 -0.92
C VAL A 91 -17.85 39.87 -0.42
N LEU A 92 -19.10 39.72 -0.85
CA LEU A 92 -20.24 40.57 -0.48
C LEU A 92 -20.79 40.22 0.90
N LYS A 93 -20.94 38.91 1.17
CA LYS A 93 -21.59 38.38 2.36
C LYS A 93 -20.97 37.05 2.76
N VAL A 94 -20.77 36.86 4.06
CA VAL A 94 -20.39 35.58 4.65
C VAL A 94 -21.60 35.05 5.43
N ILE A 95 -21.92 33.78 5.22
CA ILE A 95 -22.99 33.07 5.90
C ILE A 95 -22.34 31.86 6.59
N SER A 96 -22.20 31.95 7.90
CA SER A 96 -21.66 30.92 8.79
C SER A 96 -22.66 30.59 9.89
N SER A 97 -22.36 29.58 10.71
CA SER A 97 -23.17 29.18 11.87
C SER A 97 -23.51 30.35 12.80
N GLN A 98 -22.59 31.30 12.94
CA GLN A 98 -22.77 32.51 13.75
C GLN A 98 -23.84 33.46 13.19
N THR A 99 -23.97 33.52 11.87
CA THR A 99 -24.90 34.42 11.18
C THR A 99 -26.24 33.76 10.84
N SER A 100 -26.32 32.44 10.91
CA SER A 100 -27.48 31.64 10.51
C SER A 100 -28.08 30.89 11.69
N ASN A 101 -28.39 31.58 12.79
CA ASN A 101 -29.09 31.03 13.95
C ASN A 101 -28.51 29.70 14.50
N GLY A 102 -27.19 29.49 14.38
CA GLY A 102 -26.51 28.31 14.91
C GLY A 102 -26.56 27.05 14.03
N PHE A 103 -27.07 27.10 12.80
CA PHE A 103 -27.01 25.94 11.90
C PHE A 103 -25.54 25.56 11.59
N PRO A 104 -25.15 24.27 11.67
CA PRO A 104 -23.76 23.79 11.53
C PRO A 104 -23.26 23.77 10.08
N ILE A 105 -23.37 24.89 9.38
CA ILE A 105 -22.98 25.04 7.97
C ILE A 105 -21.51 25.41 7.76
N ASP A 106 -20.69 25.45 8.81
CA ASP A 106 -19.29 25.91 8.71
C ASP A 106 -18.43 25.01 7.81
N PHE A 107 -18.82 23.73 7.65
CA PHE A 107 -18.17 22.74 6.81
C PHE A 107 -19.08 22.37 5.65
N VAL A 108 -19.02 23.12 4.56
CA VAL A 108 -19.84 22.90 3.38
C VAL A 108 -19.20 21.82 2.50
N GLY A 109 -19.93 20.75 2.21
CA GLY A 109 -19.48 19.68 1.30
C GLY A 109 -20.06 19.81 -0.11
N SER A 110 -21.27 20.35 -0.26
CA SER A 110 -21.89 20.59 -1.58
C SER A 110 -22.83 21.80 -1.55
N LEU A 111 -22.97 22.46 -2.70
CA LEU A 111 -23.89 23.56 -2.92
C LEU A 111 -24.59 23.39 -4.27
N THR A 112 -25.91 23.49 -4.29
CA THR A 112 -26.69 23.39 -5.52
C THR A 112 -27.82 24.42 -5.52
N TYR A 113 -27.88 25.24 -6.56
CA TYR A 113 -29.00 26.16 -6.77
C TYR A 113 -30.23 25.42 -7.29
N ASP A 114 -31.36 25.66 -6.63
CA ASP A 114 -32.68 25.16 -6.99
C ASP A 114 -33.42 26.18 -7.86
N PRO A 115 -33.60 25.92 -9.17
CA PRO A 115 -34.31 26.84 -10.05
C PRO A 115 -35.84 26.81 -9.86
N ILE A 116 -36.40 25.77 -9.24
CA ILE A 116 -37.85 25.60 -9.03
C ILE A 116 -38.27 26.42 -7.81
N ASN A 117 -37.56 26.26 -6.69
CA ASN A 117 -37.88 26.92 -5.42
C ASN A 117 -37.06 28.19 -5.17
N LYS A 118 -36.16 28.55 -6.09
CA LYS A 118 -35.30 29.75 -6.06
C LYS A 118 -34.48 29.85 -4.77
N GLY A 119 -33.80 28.77 -4.40
CA GLY A 119 -32.95 28.74 -3.20
C GLY A 119 -31.68 27.93 -3.39
N ILE A 120 -30.86 27.87 -2.35
CA ILE A 120 -29.58 27.15 -2.36
C ILE A 120 -29.68 25.97 -1.41
N TRP A 121 -29.50 24.77 -1.93
CA TRP A 121 -29.30 23.58 -1.12
C TRP A 121 -27.87 23.55 -0.61
N ILE A 122 -27.73 23.40 0.70
CA ILE A 122 -26.46 23.40 1.43
C ILE A 122 -26.28 22.02 2.04
N GLY A 123 -25.46 21.20 1.39
CA GLY A 123 -24.98 19.96 1.98
C GLY A 123 -23.81 20.27 2.89
N ALA A 124 -24.03 20.25 4.20
CA ALA A 124 -22.98 20.42 5.20
C ALA A 124 -22.41 19.05 5.63
N ASN A 125 -21.31 19.07 6.37
CA ASN A 125 -20.78 17.87 7.00
C ASN A 125 -21.74 17.32 8.07
N GLN A 126 -22.50 18.21 8.72
CA GLN A 126 -23.58 17.90 9.65
C GLN A 126 -24.86 18.54 9.13
N GLY A 127 -25.68 17.76 8.47
CA GLY A 127 -27.00 18.14 8.00
C GLY A 127 -27.09 18.62 6.55
N LEU A 128 -28.33 18.66 6.06
CA LEU A 128 -28.74 19.24 4.79
C LEU A 128 -29.65 20.43 5.08
N TYR A 129 -29.37 21.58 4.50
CA TYR A 129 -30.11 22.81 4.74
C TYR A 129 -30.56 23.46 3.43
N PHE A 130 -31.58 24.30 3.51
CA PHE A 130 -32.04 25.12 2.39
C PHE A 130 -31.94 26.59 2.78
N TYR A 131 -31.25 27.38 1.96
CA TYR A 131 -31.15 28.82 2.11
C TYR A 131 -32.02 29.52 1.09
N GLU A 132 -32.86 30.43 1.58
CA GLU A 132 -33.71 31.29 0.76
C GLU A 132 -33.05 32.67 0.58
N PRO A 133 -32.61 33.03 -0.64
CA PRO A 133 -31.97 34.31 -0.89
C PRO A 133 -32.88 35.52 -0.65
N GLU A 134 -34.17 35.42 -0.95
CA GLU A 134 -35.13 36.52 -0.81
C GLU A 134 -35.36 36.93 0.65
N THR A 135 -35.49 35.96 1.55
CA THR A 135 -35.73 36.16 2.98
C THR A 135 -34.43 36.19 3.79
N GLY A 136 -33.35 35.64 3.25
CA GLY A 136 -32.07 35.47 3.92
C GLY A 136 -32.07 34.41 5.01
N THR A 137 -33.08 33.53 5.06
CA THR A 137 -33.25 32.52 6.12
C THR A 137 -32.73 31.15 5.70
N ILE A 138 -32.18 30.41 6.66
CA ILE A 138 -31.86 28.98 6.53
C ILE A 138 -32.93 28.17 7.25
N SER A 139 -33.36 27.09 6.61
CA SER A 139 -34.29 26.11 7.19
C SER A 139 -33.76 24.68 7.00
N ALA A 140 -34.26 23.77 7.83
CA ALA A 140 -34.11 22.33 7.66
C ALA A 140 -35.25 21.84 6.74
N PRO A 141 -34.96 21.39 5.51
CA PRO A 141 -35.97 21.20 4.47
C PRO A 141 -36.70 19.85 4.53
N LEU A 142 -36.38 18.97 5.49
CA LEU A 142 -36.98 17.64 5.62
C LEU A 142 -37.74 17.50 6.94
N ALA A 143 -38.90 16.86 6.88
CA ALA A 143 -39.72 16.53 8.04
C ALA A 143 -38.96 15.67 9.08
N ASP A 144 -39.49 15.64 10.31
CA ASP A 144 -38.96 14.85 11.43
C ASP A 144 -37.49 15.11 11.81
N ARG A 145 -36.95 16.28 11.43
CA ARG A 145 -35.53 16.66 11.62
C ARG A 145 -34.54 15.71 10.96
N VAL A 146 -34.97 14.93 9.98
CA VAL A 146 -34.10 14.01 9.24
C VAL A 146 -32.95 14.78 8.59
N ALA A 147 -33.23 15.97 8.08
CA ALA A 147 -32.23 16.89 7.53
C ALA A 147 -31.02 17.13 8.45
N GLU A 148 -31.20 17.17 9.78
CA GLU A 148 -30.11 17.40 10.74
C GLU A 148 -29.23 16.15 10.95
N SER A 149 -29.74 14.96 10.59
CA SER A 149 -29.08 13.66 10.76
C SER A 149 -28.31 13.16 9.53
N ILE A 150 -28.31 13.92 8.43
CA ILE A 150 -27.58 13.55 7.20
C ILE A 150 -26.13 14.01 7.33
N HIS A 151 -25.15 13.12 7.18
CA HIS A 151 -23.74 13.48 7.36
C HIS A 151 -22.91 13.34 6.09
N GLY A 152 -21.92 14.23 5.95
CA GLY A 152 -20.94 14.15 4.87
C GLY A 152 -21.56 14.32 3.47
N CYS A 153 -22.39 15.34 3.27
CA CYS A 153 -23.01 15.66 1.99
C CYS A 153 -21.98 16.20 0.98
N ILE A 154 -21.37 15.32 0.18
CA ILE A 154 -20.23 15.69 -0.68
C ILE A 154 -20.66 15.94 -2.13
N GLY A 155 -21.61 15.17 -2.67
CA GLY A 155 -22.04 15.27 -4.06
C GLY A 155 -23.53 15.58 -4.18
N SER A 156 -23.90 16.43 -5.13
CA SER A 156 -25.31 16.69 -5.45
C SER A 156 -25.56 17.02 -6.91
N ILE A 157 -26.78 16.74 -7.38
CA ILE A 157 -27.29 17.13 -8.71
C ILE A 157 -28.81 17.29 -8.66
N ILE A 158 -29.37 18.21 -9.45
CA ILE A 158 -30.80 18.25 -9.76
C ILE A 158 -30.98 17.61 -11.13
N ASP A 159 -31.74 16.52 -11.21
CA ASP A 159 -32.05 15.85 -12.47
C ASP A 159 -33.13 16.60 -13.27
N LYS A 160 -33.29 16.26 -14.56
CA LYS A 160 -34.31 16.85 -15.43
C LYS A 160 -35.76 16.61 -14.96
N GLU A 161 -36.00 15.67 -14.06
CA GLU A 161 -37.32 15.40 -13.48
C GLU A 161 -37.62 16.32 -12.28
N GLY A 162 -36.70 17.21 -11.91
CA GLY A 162 -36.86 18.10 -10.76
C GLY A 162 -36.60 17.39 -9.43
N LYS A 163 -35.78 16.32 -9.42
CA LYS A 163 -35.37 15.65 -8.19
C LYS A 163 -33.93 16.02 -7.84
N LEU A 164 -33.72 16.42 -6.59
CA LEU A 164 -32.39 16.66 -6.04
C LEU A 164 -31.84 15.35 -5.46
N TRP A 165 -30.70 14.93 -5.99
CA TRP A 165 -29.95 13.78 -5.51
C TRP A 165 -28.80 14.28 -4.64
N ILE A 166 -28.74 13.82 -3.39
CA ILE A 166 -27.67 14.12 -2.42
C ILE A 166 -26.97 12.82 -2.03
N GLY A 167 -25.66 12.78 -2.21
CA GLY A 167 -24.80 11.69 -1.74
C GLY A 167 -24.22 12.01 -0.37
N CYS A 168 -24.41 11.11 0.59
CA CYS A 168 -24.00 11.27 1.98
C CYS A 168 -23.42 9.95 2.55
N LEU A 169 -23.01 9.96 3.82
CA LEU A 169 -22.47 8.77 4.49
C LEU A 169 -23.53 7.67 4.67
N GLU A 170 -24.79 8.05 4.82
CA GLU A 170 -25.94 7.17 4.99
C GLU A 170 -26.54 6.68 3.66
N GLY A 171 -25.97 7.04 2.51
CA GLY A 171 -26.44 6.61 1.19
C GLY A 171 -26.81 7.76 0.27
N VAL A 172 -27.96 7.65 -0.38
CA VAL A 172 -28.47 8.68 -1.30
C VAL A 172 -29.85 9.14 -0.87
N TYR A 173 -29.99 10.44 -0.64
CA TYR A 173 -31.28 11.09 -0.46
C TYR A 173 -31.75 11.67 -1.80
N ILE A 174 -33.00 11.41 -2.14
CA ILE A 174 -33.64 11.88 -3.37
C ILE A 174 -34.84 12.71 -2.95
N ILE A 175 -34.78 14.01 -3.19
CA ILE A 175 -35.77 14.99 -2.73
C ILE A 175 -36.55 15.47 -3.94
N ASP A 176 -37.88 15.43 -3.86
CA ASP A 176 -38.75 15.93 -4.92
C ASP A 176 -38.94 17.44 -4.77
N LEU A 177 -38.38 18.24 -5.68
CA LEU A 177 -38.43 19.69 -5.58
C LEU A 177 -39.82 20.29 -5.86
N HIS A 178 -40.74 19.52 -6.45
CA HIS A 178 -42.12 19.93 -6.67
C HIS A 178 -43.03 19.70 -5.46
N SER A 179 -42.58 18.90 -4.49
CA SER A 179 -43.36 18.48 -3.32
C SER A 179 -43.38 19.49 -2.16
N ARG A 180 -42.81 20.69 -2.36
CA ARG A 180 -42.62 21.66 -1.27
C ARG A 180 -43.94 22.04 -0.60
N SER A 181 -44.05 21.75 0.69
CA SER A 181 -45.22 22.03 1.50
C SER A 181 -45.32 23.52 1.87
N ALA A 182 -46.49 23.96 2.35
CA ALA A 182 -46.68 25.32 2.85
C ALA A 182 -45.82 25.64 4.10
N THR A 183 -45.34 24.63 4.82
CA THR A 183 -44.40 24.78 5.96
C THR A 183 -42.94 24.79 5.51
N GLY A 184 -42.67 24.59 4.21
CA GLY A 184 -41.32 24.61 3.62
C GLY A 184 -40.60 23.26 3.60
N GLU A 185 -41.29 22.16 3.91
CA GLU A 185 -40.73 20.80 3.92
C GLU A 185 -40.89 20.13 2.54
N PHE A 186 -39.99 19.21 2.22
CA PHE A 186 -40.00 18.43 0.97
C PHE A 186 -40.16 16.93 1.24
N GLU A 187 -40.87 16.25 0.34
CA GLU A 187 -40.92 14.79 0.31
C GLU A 187 -39.58 14.23 -0.20
N TYR A 188 -39.16 13.11 0.39
CA TYR A 188 -37.89 12.47 0.03
C TYR A 188 -37.98 10.94 0.03
N ARG A 189 -37.05 10.32 -0.72
CA ARG A 189 -36.78 8.88 -0.75
C ARG A 189 -35.32 8.66 -0.38
N HIS A 190 -35.06 7.72 0.53
CA HIS A 190 -33.70 7.38 0.97
C HIS A 190 -33.28 6.00 0.47
N LEU A 191 -32.15 5.94 -0.23
CA LEU A 191 -31.51 4.70 -0.66
C LEU A 191 -30.36 4.39 0.30
N ASN A 192 -30.61 3.52 1.27
CA ASN A 192 -29.68 3.15 2.35
C ASN A 192 -29.13 1.72 2.17
N TYR A 193 -28.86 1.34 0.93
CA TYR A 193 -28.40 0.00 0.56
C TYR A 193 -27.45 0.08 -0.63
N LYS A 194 -26.77 -1.02 -0.92
CA LYS A 194 -25.91 -1.15 -2.09
C LYS A 194 -26.76 -1.16 -3.35
N LEU A 195 -26.59 -0.16 -4.21
CA LEU A 195 -27.53 0.14 -5.30
C LEU A 195 -27.78 -1.04 -6.27
N ASN A 196 -26.79 -1.90 -6.50
CA ASN A 196 -26.94 -3.11 -7.33
C ASN A 196 -27.38 -4.37 -6.56
N ASP A 197 -27.36 -4.36 -5.23
CA ASP A 197 -27.80 -5.46 -4.37
C ASP A 197 -28.50 -4.93 -3.11
N PRO A 198 -29.81 -4.64 -3.20
CA PRO A 198 -30.59 -4.11 -2.08
C PRO A 198 -30.64 -5.03 -0.85
N ASN A 199 -30.36 -6.33 -0.99
CA ASN A 199 -30.44 -7.29 0.11
C ASN A 199 -29.12 -7.41 0.90
N SER A 200 -28.03 -6.81 0.40
CA SER A 200 -26.68 -6.96 0.96
C SER A 200 -26.50 -6.35 2.36
N ARG A 201 -27.43 -5.49 2.81
CA ARG A 201 -27.33 -4.66 4.05
C ARG A 201 -26.12 -3.73 4.11
N LEU A 202 -25.36 -3.61 3.02
CA LEU A 202 -24.25 -2.67 2.90
C LEU A 202 -24.79 -1.32 2.47
N ILE A 203 -24.30 -0.23 3.05
CA ILE A 203 -24.65 1.13 2.66
C ILE A 203 -23.59 1.63 1.69
N GLU A 204 -24.04 2.17 0.56
CA GLU A 204 -23.16 2.70 -0.49
C GLU A 204 -22.95 4.20 -0.33
N LYS A 205 -21.70 4.66 -0.33
CA LYS A 205 -21.35 6.09 -0.21
C LYS A 205 -21.18 6.68 -1.61
N ILE A 206 -22.20 7.37 -2.10
CA ILE A 206 -22.14 8.06 -3.40
C ILE A 206 -21.52 9.43 -3.22
N THR A 207 -20.57 9.76 -4.09
CA THR A 207 -19.69 10.94 -3.98
C THR A 207 -19.89 11.94 -5.10
N CYS A 208 -20.35 11.49 -6.27
CA CYS A 208 -20.61 12.38 -7.40
C CYS A 208 -21.75 11.83 -8.26
N PHE A 209 -22.39 12.74 -8.99
CA PHE A 209 -23.49 12.43 -9.89
C PHE A 209 -23.26 13.14 -11.22
N TYR A 210 -23.74 12.54 -12.30
CA TYR A 210 -23.74 13.18 -13.61
C TYR A 210 -24.92 12.67 -14.43
N GLU A 211 -25.71 13.58 -14.98
CA GLU A 211 -26.78 13.24 -15.92
C GLU A 211 -26.30 13.50 -17.35
N THR A 212 -26.30 12.46 -18.17
CA THR A 212 -25.89 12.58 -19.58
C THR A 212 -26.95 13.26 -20.43
N LYS A 213 -26.57 13.68 -21.64
CA LYS A 213 -27.49 14.37 -22.57
C LYS A 213 -28.74 13.56 -22.90
N ASP A 214 -28.60 12.24 -23.01
CA ASP A 214 -29.69 11.27 -23.22
C ASP A 214 -30.65 11.13 -22.03
N GLY A 215 -30.34 11.73 -20.87
CA GLY A 215 -31.13 11.64 -19.64
C GLY A 215 -30.75 10.46 -18.73
N THR A 216 -29.68 9.73 -19.03
CA THR A 216 -29.20 8.65 -18.16
C THR A 216 -28.46 9.24 -16.96
N LEU A 217 -28.85 8.84 -15.75
CA LEU A 217 -28.18 9.26 -14.52
C LEU A 217 -27.05 8.28 -14.15
N TRP A 218 -25.86 8.83 -13.97
CA TRP A 218 -24.67 8.11 -13.52
C TRP A 218 -24.26 8.55 -12.12
N LEU A 219 -23.89 7.58 -11.28
CA LEU A 219 -23.52 7.78 -9.89
C LEU A 219 -22.12 7.21 -9.64
N GLY A 220 -21.24 7.98 -9.00
CA GLY A 220 -19.89 7.54 -8.60
C GLY A 220 -19.80 7.20 -7.12
N SER A 221 -19.34 6.00 -6.79
CA SER A 221 -19.19 5.50 -5.43
C SER A 221 -17.77 5.70 -4.87
N SER A 222 -17.66 5.83 -3.54
CA SER A 222 -16.39 5.82 -2.80
C SER A 222 -15.83 4.41 -2.53
N GLY A 223 -16.07 3.43 -3.40
CA GLY A 223 -15.49 2.09 -3.23
C GLY A 223 -15.98 0.99 -4.18
N TYR A 224 -17.11 1.20 -4.86
CA TYR A 224 -17.75 0.19 -5.70
C TYR A 224 -17.88 0.59 -7.18
N GLY A 225 -17.18 1.66 -7.59
CA GLY A 225 -17.09 2.10 -8.98
C GLY A 225 -18.20 3.07 -9.38
N ILE A 226 -18.71 2.92 -10.59
CA ILE A 226 -19.83 3.73 -11.11
C ILE A 226 -21.11 2.89 -11.21
N TYR A 227 -22.26 3.54 -11.06
CA TYR A 227 -23.57 2.97 -11.29
C TYR A 227 -24.29 3.71 -12.41
N ARG A 228 -24.90 2.96 -13.31
CA ARG A 228 -25.85 3.47 -14.32
C ARG A 228 -27.27 3.23 -13.84
N ARG A 229 -28.06 4.29 -13.70
CA ARG A 229 -29.51 4.20 -13.46
C ARG A 229 -30.19 3.72 -14.74
N THR A 230 -30.95 2.63 -14.65
CA THR A 230 -31.80 2.16 -15.75
C THR A 230 -33.12 1.65 -15.18
N THR A 231 -34.07 1.41 -16.06
CA THR A 231 -35.38 0.88 -15.69
C THR A 231 -35.51 -0.54 -16.25
N ASN A 232 -36.06 -1.46 -15.46
CA ASN A 232 -36.37 -2.80 -15.94
C ASN A 232 -37.65 -2.82 -16.80
N GLU A 233 -37.97 -3.96 -17.42
CA GLU A 233 -39.18 -4.13 -18.24
C GLU A 233 -40.50 -3.88 -17.49
N GLN A 234 -40.48 -3.90 -16.15
CA GLN A 234 -41.62 -3.66 -15.27
C GLN A 234 -41.72 -2.21 -14.78
N GLY A 235 -40.86 -1.31 -15.26
CA GLY A 235 -40.85 0.10 -14.83
C GLY A 235 -40.15 0.35 -13.49
N LYS A 236 -39.50 -0.66 -12.90
CA LYS A 236 -38.74 -0.54 -11.64
C LYS A 236 -37.30 -0.10 -11.92
N GLU A 237 -36.84 0.87 -11.14
CA GLU A 237 -35.47 1.36 -11.14
C GLU A 237 -34.47 0.26 -10.73
N ILE A 238 -33.39 0.15 -11.49
CA ILE A 238 -32.26 -0.76 -11.26
C ILE A 238 -30.94 -0.05 -11.54
N PHE A 239 -29.89 -0.44 -10.82
CA PHE A 239 -28.56 0.16 -10.96
C PHE A 239 -27.55 -0.89 -11.43
N ILE A 240 -26.93 -0.64 -12.57
CA ILE A 240 -25.87 -1.51 -13.13
C ILE A 240 -24.52 -0.96 -12.68
N SER A 241 -23.73 -1.79 -11.98
CA SER A 241 -22.42 -1.40 -11.45
C SER A 241 -21.28 -1.74 -12.40
N TYR A 242 -20.33 -0.82 -12.55
CA TYR A 242 -19.07 -1.03 -13.24
C TYR A 242 -17.90 -0.66 -12.32
N SER A 243 -16.97 -1.59 -12.12
CA SER A 243 -15.86 -1.48 -11.17
C SER A 243 -14.56 -2.05 -11.76
N THR A 244 -13.55 -2.29 -10.94
CA THR A 244 -12.24 -2.78 -11.42
C THR A 244 -12.28 -4.06 -12.25
N PRO A 245 -13.14 -5.08 -11.99
CA PRO A 245 -13.24 -6.26 -12.85
C PRO A 245 -13.79 -5.95 -14.25
N GLN A 246 -14.49 -4.83 -14.44
CA GLN A 246 -15.01 -4.37 -15.73
C GLN A 246 -14.04 -3.46 -16.48
N GLY A 247 -12.89 -3.09 -15.88
CA GLY A 247 -11.84 -2.31 -16.53
C GLY A 247 -11.61 -0.91 -15.95
N LEU A 248 -12.37 -0.48 -14.94
CA LEU A 248 -12.14 0.78 -14.24
C LEU A 248 -10.81 0.73 -13.47
N PRO A 249 -9.95 1.77 -13.46
CA PRO A 249 -8.63 1.69 -12.86
C PRO A 249 -8.67 1.68 -11.32
N ASN A 250 -9.70 2.31 -10.74
CA ASN A 250 -9.93 2.35 -9.30
C ASN A 250 -11.43 2.49 -9.01
N SER A 251 -11.94 1.75 -8.01
CA SER A 251 -13.37 1.75 -7.66
C SER A 251 -13.82 2.97 -6.83
N SER A 252 -12.90 3.84 -6.40
CA SER A 252 -13.23 5.10 -5.73
C SER A 252 -13.29 6.22 -6.76
N VAL A 253 -14.51 6.56 -7.15
CA VAL A 253 -14.80 7.59 -8.15
C VAL A 253 -14.91 8.95 -7.47
N ARG A 254 -14.47 10.01 -8.16
CA ARG A 254 -14.37 11.37 -7.62
C ARG A 254 -15.12 12.40 -8.47
N GLY A 255 -15.21 12.17 -9.78
CA GLY A 255 -15.99 13.00 -10.70
C GLY A 255 -16.30 12.25 -11.98
N ILE A 256 -17.42 12.60 -12.62
CA ILE A 256 -17.88 12.04 -13.89
C ILE A 256 -18.26 13.22 -14.79
N LEU A 257 -17.81 13.22 -16.05
CA LEU A 257 -18.19 14.19 -17.07
C LEU A 257 -18.46 13.47 -18.40
N GLU A 258 -19.35 14.02 -19.21
CA GLU A 258 -19.57 13.54 -20.58
C GLU A 258 -18.91 14.49 -21.58
N ASP A 259 -18.25 13.94 -22.59
CA ASP A 259 -17.61 14.73 -23.64
C ASP A 259 -18.59 15.14 -24.77
N GLY A 260 -18.05 15.56 -25.92
CA GLY A 260 -18.82 15.90 -27.12
C GLY A 260 -19.41 14.69 -27.84
N ASN A 261 -18.78 13.53 -27.72
CA ASN A 261 -19.09 12.29 -28.43
C ASN A 261 -19.99 11.34 -27.62
N GLY A 262 -20.27 11.67 -26.35
CA GLY A 262 -21.07 10.83 -25.45
C GLY A 262 -20.24 9.86 -24.61
N TYR A 263 -18.91 9.99 -24.59
CA TYR A 263 -18.07 9.20 -23.71
C TYR A 263 -17.97 9.82 -22.32
N LEU A 264 -17.88 8.96 -21.31
CA LEU A 264 -17.81 9.36 -19.93
C LEU A 264 -16.38 9.39 -19.44
N TRP A 265 -15.91 10.55 -19.03
CA TRP A 265 -14.63 10.75 -18.39
C TRP A 265 -14.80 10.70 -16.88
N ILE A 266 -14.04 9.82 -16.25
CA ILE A 266 -14.21 9.42 -14.85
C ILE A 266 -12.88 9.66 -14.14
N GLY A 267 -12.85 10.66 -13.26
CA GLY A 267 -11.75 10.89 -12.34
C GLY A 267 -11.87 9.94 -11.14
N THR A 268 -10.83 9.18 -10.83
CA THR A 268 -10.81 8.24 -9.71
C THR A 268 -9.76 8.61 -8.67
N ASN A 269 -9.67 7.87 -7.57
CA ASN A 269 -8.61 8.06 -6.59
C ASN A 269 -7.22 7.58 -7.09
N ASN A 270 -7.16 6.86 -8.22
CA ASN A 270 -5.91 6.43 -8.83
C ASN A 270 -6.05 6.22 -10.35
N GLY A 271 -6.22 7.32 -11.07
CA GLY A 271 -6.21 7.38 -12.53
C GLY A 271 -7.45 8.04 -13.10
N LEU A 272 -7.38 8.35 -14.38
CA LEU A 272 -8.48 8.87 -15.18
C LEU A 272 -8.93 7.76 -16.13
N SER A 273 -10.23 7.60 -16.31
CA SER A 273 -10.79 6.60 -17.22
C SER A 273 -11.79 7.22 -18.16
N CYS A 274 -11.74 6.87 -19.45
CA CYS A 274 -12.75 7.20 -20.43
C CYS A 274 -13.57 5.93 -20.71
N TYR A 275 -14.84 5.95 -20.35
CA TYR A 275 -15.80 4.89 -20.61
C TYR A 275 -16.59 5.18 -21.88
N GLN A 276 -16.59 4.22 -22.79
CA GLN A 276 -17.33 4.25 -24.05
C GLN A 276 -18.60 3.38 -23.88
N PRO A 277 -19.79 3.98 -23.76
CA PRO A 277 -21.01 3.23 -23.45
C PRO A 277 -21.43 2.22 -24.52
N GLU A 278 -21.20 2.53 -25.79
CA GLU A 278 -21.58 1.67 -26.92
C GLU A 278 -20.77 0.37 -26.98
N GLU A 279 -19.45 0.47 -26.76
CA GLU A 279 -18.53 -0.68 -26.74
C GLU A 279 -18.45 -1.36 -25.36
N ASN A 280 -19.03 -0.72 -24.33
CA ASN A 280 -18.85 -1.09 -22.93
C ASN A 280 -17.36 -1.25 -22.54
N ARG A 281 -16.53 -0.30 -22.98
CA ARG A 281 -15.06 -0.33 -22.88
C ARG A 281 -14.54 0.81 -22.01
N PHE A 282 -13.53 0.53 -21.18
CA PHE A 282 -12.79 1.53 -20.41
C PHE A 282 -11.39 1.74 -21.00
N ILE A 283 -11.03 3.00 -21.21
CA ILE A 283 -9.70 3.45 -21.63
C ILE A 283 -9.07 4.20 -20.47
N ASN A 284 -7.96 3.68 -19.93
CA ASN A 284 -7.36 4.22 -18.71
C ASN A 284 -6.12 5.03 -19.02
N TYR A 285 -6.05 6.23 -18.44
CA TYR A 285 -4.92 7.15 -18.56
C TYR A 285 -4.17 7.23 -17.24
N THR A 286 -2.85 7.30 -17.35
CA THR A 286 -1.87 7.26 -16.26
C THR A 286 -0.90 8.44 -16.36
N LEU A 287 0.06 8.55 -15.42
CA LEU A 287 1.11 9.57 -15.47
C LEU A 287 1.93 9.51 -16.76
N GLN A 288 2.10 8.32 -17.34
CA GLN A 288 2.83 8.12 -18.60
C GLN A 288 2.12 8.74 -19.80
N ASP A 289 0.80 8.88 -19.72
CA ASP A 289 -0.05 9.49 -20.76
C ASP A 289 -0.10 11.02 -20.64
N GLY A 290 0.66 11.61 -19.70
CA GLY A 290 0.75 13.05 -19.48
C GLY A 290 -0.12 13.59 -18.34
N LEU A 291 -0.77 12.71 -17.55
CA LEU A 291 -1.42 13.15 -16.31
C LEU A 291 -0.37 13.63 -15.30
N ILE A 292 -0.68 14.72 -14.62
CA ILE A 292 0.20 15.32 -13.62
C ILE A 292 0.17 14.53 -12.31
N ASP A 293 -1.02 14.02 -11.97
CA ASP A 293 -1.29 13.22 -10.78
C ASP A 293 -2.41 12.21 -11.12
N THR A 294 -2.48 11.11 -10.38
CA THR A 294 -3.53 10.09 -10.54
C THR A 294 -4.65 10.25 -9.53
N GLN A 295 -4.47 11.05 -8.46
CA GLN A 295 -5.49 11.24 -7.43
C GLN A 295 -6.32 12.49 -7.69
N PHE A 296 -7.58 12.30 -8.07
CA PHE A 296 -8.56 13.37 -8.28
C PHE A 296 -9.33 13.74 -7.01
N TYR A 297 -9.84 14.97 -6.94
CA TYR A 297 -10.68 15.47 -5.84
C TYR A 297 -12.18 15.38 -6.14
N TRP A 298 -12.98 15.36 -5.08
CA TRP A 298 -14.44 15.50 -5.15
C TRP A 298 -14.81 16.90 -5.65
N ASN A 299 -15.95 17.05 -6.32
CA ASN A 299 -16.49 18.34 -6.82
C ASN A 299 -15.56 19.13 -7.76
N ALA A 300 -14.39 18.59 -8.08
CA ALA A 300 -13.40 19.21 -8.93
C ALA A 300 -13.53 18.70 -10.37
N SER A 301 -14.74 18.70 -10.92
CA SER A 301 -14.98 18.31 -12.31
C SER A 301 -15.95 19.27 -12.97
N CYS A 302 -15.55 19.87 -14.09
CA CYS A 302 -16.36 20.83 -14.82
C CYS A 302 -16.17 20.68 -16.33
N ARG A 303 -17.26 20.67 -17.09
CA ARG A 303 -17.23 20.73 -18.55
C ARG A 303 -17.37 22.19 -18.97
N SER A 304 -16.43 22.67 -19.78
CA SER A 304 -16.48 24.00 -20.37
C SER A 304 -17.47 24.10 -21.53
N ALA A 305 -18.00 25.31 -21.75
CA ALA A 305 -18.78 25.68 -22.92
C ALA A 305 -18.04 25.40 -24.25
N GLN A 306 -16.70 25.45 -24.27
CA GLN A 306 -15.91 25.10 -25.47
C GLN A 306 -15.70 23.58 -25.65
N GLY A 307 -16.21 22.76 -24.72
CA GLY A 307 -16.07 21.31 -24.74
C GLY A 307 -14.79 20.77 -24.11
N LEU A 308 -13.98 21.62 -23.46
CA LEU A 308 -12.87 21.16 -22.62
C LEU A 308 -13.41 20.54 -21.33
N LEU A 309 -12.79 19.46 -20.88
CA LEU A 309 -13.12 18.83 -19.60
C LEU A 309 -12.04 19.17 -18.57
N TYR A 310 -12.43 19.79 -17.48
CA TYR A 310 -11.55 20.11 -16.37
C TYR A 310 -11.73 19.13 -15.22
N PHE A 311 -10.61 18.62 -14.71
CA PHE A 311 -10.55 17.81 -13.50
C PHE A 311 -9.50 18.38 -12.53
N GLY A 312 -9.83 18.43 -11.25
CA GLY A 312 -8.90 18.81 -10.19
C GLY A 312 -8.28 17.60 -9.54
N SER A 313 -6.98 17.68 -9.32
CA SER A 313 -6.16 16.63 -8.70
C SER A 313 -5.36 17.18 -7.53
N VAL A 314 -4.70 16.29 -6.79
CA VAL A 314 -3.73 16.67 -5.75
C VAL A 314 -2.57 17.47 -6.34
N GLY A 315 -2.13 17.10 -7.54
CA GLY A 315 -1.05 17.78 -8.26
C GLY A 315 -1.44 19.07 -8.97
N GLY A 316 -2.73 19.37 -9.17
CA GLY A 316 -3.16 20.56 -9.94
C GLY A 316 -4.46 20.42 -10.71
N LEU A 317 -4.72 21.40 -11.57
CA LEU A 317 -5.77 21.38 -12.58
C LEU A 317 -5.32 20.60 -13.82
N VAL A 318 -6.14 19.65 -14.25
CA VAL A 318 -6.01 18.88 -15.50
C VAL A 318 -7.09 19.35 -16.47
N ALA A 319 -6.71 19.65 -17.71
CA ALA A 319 -7.62 20.04 -18.79
C ALA A 319 -7.49 19.04 -19.94
N ILE A 320 -8.61 18.50 -20.40
CA ILE A 320 -8.66 17.48 -21.46
C ILE A 320 -9.39 18.07 -22.67
N GLU A 321 -8.68 18.10 -23.79
CA GLU A 321 -9.23 18.47 -25.09
C GLU A 321 -9.64 17.21 -25.86
N ASN A 322 -10.94 17.01 -26.04
CA ASN A 322 -11.45 15.82 -26.73
C ASN A 322 -11.67 16.01 -28.25
N ASN A 323 -11.45 17.22 -28.78
CA ASN A 323 -11.72 17.56 -30.18
C ASN A 323 -10.49 17.44 -31.09
N ARG A 324 -9.40 16.82 -30.64
CA ARG A 324 -8.24 16.61 -31.52
C ARG A 324 -8.56 15.46 -32.50
N PRO A 325 -8.40 15.67 -33.82
CA PRO A 325 -8.61 14.60 -34.79
C PRO A 325 -7.69 13.44 -34.46
N ALA A 326 -8.26 12.24 -34.48
CA ALA A 326 -7.49 11.01 -34.29
C ALA A 326 -6.36 10.99 -35.30
N ILE A 327 -5.12 10.91 -34.83
CA ILE A 327 -4.01 10.55 -35.71
C ILE A 327 -4.24 9.08 -36.05
N SER A 328 -4.58 8.79 -37.31
CA SER A 328 -4.69 7.41 -37.80
C SER A 328 -3.28 6.82 -37.79
N LEU A 329 -2.96 6.10 -36.71
CA LEU A 329 -1.70 5.40 -36.62
C LEU A 329 -1.79 4.14 -37.49
N PRO A 330 -0.77 3.87 -38.32
CA PRO A 330 -0.71 2.63 -39.08
C PRO A 330 -0.65 1.45 -38.12
N ALA A 331 -1.36 0.37 -38.46
CA ALA A 331 -1.41 -0.84 -37.65
C ALA A 331 0.01 -1.40 -37.41
N ALA A 332 0.49 -1.34 -36.17
CA ALA A 332 1.82 -1.81 -35.80
C ALA A 332 1.88 -3.33 -35.89
N LYS A 333 2.82 -3.86 -36.68
CA LYS A 333 3.01 -5.31 -36.83
C LYS A 333 3.64 -5.89 -35.55
N VAL A 334 3.06 -6.97 -35.05
CA VAL A 334 3.60 -7.71 -33.91
C VAL A 334 4.83 -8.52 -34.35
N ARG A 335 5.83 -8.58 -33.49
CA ARG A 335 7.02 -9.42 -33.63
C ARG A 335 7.21 -10.23 -32.36
N PHE A 336 7.52 -11.51 -32.53
CA PHE A 336 8.02 -12.32 -31.42
C PHE A 336 9.43 -11.86 -31.10
N THR A 337 9.71 -11.61 -29.82
CA THR A 337 10.99 -11.03 -29.36
C THR A 337 11.83 -12.01 -28.59
N ARG A 338 11.21 -12.96 -27.87
CA ARG A 338 11.92 -14.00 -27.12
C ARG A 338 11.15 -15.31 -27.09
N LEU A 339 11.90 -16.40 -27.11
CA LEU A 339 11.41 -17.75 -26.81
C LEU A 339 12.07 -18.23 -25.52
N ARG A 340 11.28 -18.76 -24.59
CA ARG A 340 11.79 -19.45 -23.40
C ARG A 340 11.21 -20.85 -23.34
N ILE A 341 12.06 -21.84 -23.11
CA ILE A 341 11.65 -23.23 -22.87
C ILE A 341 11.99 -23.55 -21.41
N GLY A 342 10.99 -23.97 -20.63
CA GLY A 342 11.11 -24.01 -19.17
C GLY A 342 11.33 -22.60 -18.60
N ASN A 343 12.45 -22.40 -17.89
CA ASN A 343 12.85 -21.09 -17.35
C ASN A 343 14.01 -20.44 -18.11
N GLU A 344 14.54 -21.11 -19.15
CA GLU A 344 15.72 -20.67 -19.90
C GLU A 344 15.32 -19.96 -21.19
N GLU A 345 16.02 -18.86 -21.49
CA GLU A 345 15.86 -18.12 -22.75
C GLU A 345 16.65 -18.81 -23.86
N ILE A 346 15.99 -19.02 -25.00
CA ILE A 346 16.57 -19.71 -26.15
C ILE A 346 17.09 -18.66 -27.13
N LEU A 347 18.41 -18.68 -27.34
CA LEU A 347 19.08 -17.79 -28.28
C LEU A 347 19.03 -18.33 -29.72
N PRO A 348 19.19 -17.47 -30.74
CA PRO A 348 19.35 -17.87 -32.12
C PRO A 348 20.53 -18.83 -32.30
N GLU A 349 20.50 -19.64 -33.36
CA GLU A 349 21.49 -20.70 -33.68
C GLU A 349 21.50 -21.89 -32.70
N SER A 350 20.43 -22.05 -31.91
CA SER A 350 20.23 -23.23 -31.07
C SER A 350 19.48 -24.34 -31.81
N GLU A 351 19.47 -25.55 -31.24
CA GLU A 351 18.75 -26.72 -31.78
C GLU A 351 17.25 -26.43 -32.02
N TYR A 352 16.64 -25.63 -31.15
CA TYR A 352 15.22 -25.26 -31.23
C TYR A 352 14.97 -24.02 -32.10
N LEU A 353 15.98 -23.16 -32.29
CA LEU A 353 15.82 -21.85 -32.88
C LEU A 353 16.98 -21.52 -33.84
N PRO A 354 16.93 -22.02 -35.10
CA PRO A 354 18.04 -21.86 -36.07
C PRO A 354 18.22 -20.44 -36.59
N LYS A 355 17.20 -19.59 -36.48
CA LYS A 355 17.19 -18.16 -36.86
C LYS A 355 16.55 -17.37 -35.73
N ASP A 356 16.74 -16.06 -35.67
CA ASP A 356 16.08 -15.25 -34.65
C ASP A 356 14.55 -15.45 -34.64
N ILE A 357 13.96 -15.44 -33.44
CA ILE A 357 12.51 -15.70 -33.27
C ILE A 357 11.66 -14.65 -33.99
N ALA A 358 12.15 -13.43 -34.17
CA ALA A 358 11.43 -12.36 -34.86
C ALA A 358 11.21 -12.63 -36.36
N ILE A 359 12.01 -13.51 -36.96
CA ILE A 359 11.91 -13.92 -38.38
C ILE A 359 11.53 -15.38 -38.57
N THR A 360 11.41 -16.14 -37.49
CA THR A 360 11.09 -17.57 -37.53
C THR A 360 9.59 -17.76 -37.78
N THR A 361 9.23 -18.60 -38.75
CA THR A 361 7.84 -18.90 -39.11
C THR A 361 7.36 -20.26 -38.60
N GLU A 362 8.29 -21.16 -38.28
CA GLU A 362 8.02 -22.52 -37.80
C GLU A 362 8.95 -22.85 -36.64
N LEU A 363 8.38 -23.31 -35.52
CA LEU A 363 9.07 -23.73 -34.32
C LEU A 363 8.82 -25.21 -34.08
N ARG A 364 9.88 -26.00 -33.95
CA ARG A 364 9.79 -27.44 -33.66
C ARG A 364 10.25 -27.73 -32.25
N LEU A 365 9.33 -28.23 -31.43
CA LEU A 365 9.61 -28.62 -30.05
C LEU A 365 9.37 -30.12 -29.90
N HIS A 366 10.18 -30.78 -29.09
CA HIS A 366 9.96 -32.20 -28.77
C HIS A 366 8.96 -32.32 -27.62
N GLU A 367 8.13 -33.37 -27.58
CA GLU A 367 7.21 -33.70 -26.46
C GLU A 367 7.91 -33.84 -25.08
N LYS A 368 9.25 -33.79 -25.04
CA LYS A 368 10.05 -33.77 -23.80
C LYS A 368 9.96 -32.39 -23.12
N GLU A 369 9.81 -31.33 -23.90
CA GLU A 369 9.72 -29.96 -23.42
C GLU A 369 8.31 -29.69 -22.91
N LYS A 370 8.16 -29.66 -21.58
CA LYS A 370 6.85 -29.59 -20.93
C LYS A 370 6.25 -28.20 -20.90
N SER A 371 7.04 -27.15 -21.15
CA SER A 371 6.53 -25.78 -21.11
C SER A 371 7.39 -24.88 -21.98
N PHE A 372 6.75 -23.96 -22.69
CA PHE A 372 7.43 -22.86 -23.35
C PHE A 372 6.62 -21.57 -23.19
N SER A 373 7.29 -20.44 -23.34
CA SER A 373 6.68 -19.11 -23.38
C SER A 373 7.29 -18.28 -24.50
N LEU A 374 6.45 -17.50 -25.16
CA LEU A 374 6.83 -16.59 -26.24
C LEU A 374 6.51 -15.18 -25.84
N GLU A 375 7.51 -14.30 -25.87
CA GLU A 375 7.35 -12.86 -25.72
C GLU A 375 7.11 -12.23 -27.10
N PHE A 376 6.24 -11.23 -27.15
CA PHE A 376 5.89 -10.51 -28.36
C PHE A 376 5.76 -9.02 -28.10
N SER A 377 6.09 -8.21 -29.09
CA SER A 377 6.00 -6.75 -29.01
C SER A 377 5.52 -6.18 -30.34
N ALA A 378 4.68 -5.16 -30.27
CA ALA A 378 4.32 -4.34 -31.41
C ALA A 378 5.33 -3.20 -31.50
N LEU A 379 5.79 -2.90 -32.71
CA LEU A 379 6.69 -1.78 -32.98
C LEU A 379 5.92 -0.45 -32.96
N ASN A 380 5.28 -0.15 -31.84
CA ASN A 380 4.64 1.12 -31.56
C ASN A 380 5.41 1.83 -30.45
N PHE A 381 5.96 3.01 -30.76
CA PHE A 381 6.75 3.81 -29.84
C PHE A 381 5.91 4.86 -29.09
N GLU A 382 4.61 4.97 -29.40
CA GLU A 382 3.72 5.78 -28.58
C GLU A 382 3.44 5.11 -27.23
N PRO A 383 3.51 5.86 -26.12
CA PRO A 383 3.34 5.34 -24.76
C PRO A 383 1.88 5.00 -24.40
N SER A 384 1.05 4.56 -25.35
CA SER A 384 -0.35 4.26 -25.08
C SER A 384 -0.46 2.94 -24.31
N ASN A 385 -0.59 3.04 -22.98
CA ASN A 385 -0.91 1.91 -22.07
C ASN A 385 -2.30 1.31 -22.36
N THR A 386 -3.03 1.87 -23.32
CA THR A 386 -4.38 1.51 -23.75
C THR A 386 -4.43 0.43 -24.83
N ALA A 387 -3.29 0.09 -25.43
CA ALA A 387 -3.25 -0.95 -26.45
C ALA A 387 -3.39 -2.35 -25.85
N THR A 388 -4.12 -3.22 -26.55
CA THR A 388 -4.35 -4.61 -26.12
C THR A 388 -3.67 -5.60 -27.06
N TYR A 389 -3.06 -6.63 -26.47
CA TYR A 389 -2.63 -7.81 -27.22
C TYR A 389 -3.73 -8.87 -27.12
N SER A 390 -4.07 -9.47 -28.25
CA SER A 390 -4.91 -10.67 -28.27
C SER A 390 -4.08 -11.82 -28.82
N TYR A 391 -4.09 -12.97 -28.15
CA TYR A 391 -3.42 -14.18 -28.65
C TYR A 391 -4.31 -15.42 -28.53
N ARG A 392 -4.09 -16.41 -29.40
CA ARG A 392 -4.72 -17.74 -29.35
C ARG A 392 -3.82 -18.79 -29.99
N LEU A 393 -4.02 -20.06 -29.63
CA LEU A 393 -3.24 -21.18 -30.14
C LEU A 393 -4.17 -22.18 -30.83
N LEU A 394 -4.31 -22.03 -32.15
CA LEU A 394 -5.15 -22.90 -32.97
C LEU A 394 -4.66 -24.34 -32.86
N GLY A 395 -5.60 -25.27 -32.63
CA GLY A 395 -5.32 -26.68 -32.33
C GLY A 395 -5.30 -27.02 -30.82
N PHE A 396 -5.32 -26.02 -29.94
CA PHE A 396 -5.46 -26.19 -28.49
C PHE A 396 -6.57 -25.30 -27.90
N ASP A 397 -6.57 -24.00 -28.23
CA ASP A 397 -7.57 -23.02 -27.81
C ASP A 397 -7.89 -22.06 -28.97
N ASP A 398 -9.14 -22.13 -29.45
CA ASP A 398 -9.61 -21.36 -30.60
C ASP A 398 -10.12 -19.96 -30.22
N LYS A 399 -10.31 -19.68 -28.92
CA LYS A 399 -10.79 -18.38 -28.43
C LYS A 399 -9.64 -17.40 -28.24
N TRP A 400 -9.89 -16.13 -28.55
CA TRP A 400 -8.92 -15.05 -28.33
C TRP A 400 -8.82 -14.72 -26.84
N VAL A 401 -7.60 -14.76 -26.30
CA VAL A 401 -7.28 -14.27 -24.96
C VAL A 401 -6.77 -12.84 -25.08
N GLN A 402 -7.49 -11.88 -24.50
CA GLN A 402 -7.12 -10.48 -24.49
C GLN A 402 -6.33 -10.13 -23.22
N VAL A 403 -5.22 -9.41 -23.40
CA VAL A 403 -4.36 -8.95 -22.30
C VAL A 403 -3.94 -7.51 -22.51
N SER A 404 -3.70 -6.79 -21.42
CA SER A 404 -3.22 -5.40 -21.45
C SER A 404 -1.83 -5.30 -22.07
N GLY A 405 -1.48 -4.12 -22.58
CA GLY A 405 -0.18 -3.85 -23.23
C GLY A 405 1.07 -4.15 -22.37
N ASN A 406 0.90 -4.29 -21.05
CA ASN A 406 1.97 -4.67 -20.12
C ASN A 406 2.24 -6.18 -20.08
N ARG A 407 1.28 -7.02 -20.48
CA ARG A 407 1.46 -8.48 -20.52
C ARG A 407 1.80 -8.92 -21.94
N ARG A 408 3.10 -8.97 -22.22
CA ARG A 408 3.69 -9.18 -23.55
C ARG A 408 4.17 -10.61 -23.80
N PHE A 409 3.54 -11.61 -23.17
CA PHE A 409 3.95 -13.00 -23.32
C PHE A 409 2.77 -13.98 -23.22
N ALA A 410 2.90 -15.11 -23.90
CA ALA A 410 2.01 -16.25 -23.81
C ALA A 410 2.79 -17.49 -23.38
N SER A 411 2.26 -18.23 -22.39
CA SER A 411 2.90 -19.44 -21.85
C SER A 411 1.98 -20.64 -21.98
N TYR A 412 2.52 -21.76 -22.48
CA TYR A 412 1.79 -23.01 -22.66
C TYR A 412 2.53 -24.16 -21.98
N THR A 413 1.77 -25.11 -21.44
CA THR A 413 2.31 -26.27 -20.71
C THR A 413 1.65 -27.57 -21.15
N ASN A 414 2.45 -28.63 -21.29
CA ASN A 414 2.04 -29.99 -21.61
C ASN A 414 1.15 -30.10 -22.87
N LEU A 415 1.55 -29.45 -23.97
CA LEU A 415 0.86 -29.62 -25.24
C LEU A 415 1.05 -31.04 -25.77
N PRO A 416 -0.02 -31.71 -26.25
CA PRO A 416 0.09 -32.99 -26.93
C PRO A 416 0.92 -32.88 -28.22
N PRO A 417 1.45 -33.99 -28.76
CA PRO A 417 2.04 -34.01 -30.09
C PRO A 417 1.04 -33.62 -31.17
N GLY A 418 1.41 -32.67 -32.02
CA GLY A 418 0.54 -32.11 -33.04
C GLY A 418 1.08 -30.82 -33.62
N ASP A 419 0.39 -30.30 -34.63
CA ASP A 419 0.67 -29.02 -35.26
C ASP A 419 -0.28 -27.95 -34.71
N TYR A 420 0.30 -26.84 -34.26
CA TYR A 420 -0.40 -25.71 -33.68
C TYR A 420 -0.02 -24.43 -34.39
N THR A 421 -0.92 -23.44 -34.43
CA THR A 421 -0.59 -22.10 -34.93
C THR A 421 -0.88 -21.07 -33.86
N LEU A 422 0.17 -20.43 -33.33
CA LEU A 422 0.04 -19.31 -32.42
C LEU A 422 -0.24 -18.05 -33.22
N GLN A 423 -1.39 -17.44 -32.96
CA GLN A 423 -1.79 -16.18 -33.56
C GLN A 423 -1.74 -15.08 -32.50
N VAL A 424 -1.09 -13.96 -32.82
CA VAL A 424 -1.04 -12.77 -31.97
C VAL A 424 -1.40 -11.54 -32.80
N LYS A 425 -2.31 -10.71 -32.30
CA LYS A 425 -2.63 -9.41 -32.87
C LYS A 425 -2.50 -8.31 -31.83
N TYR A 426 -2.18 -7.13 -32.32
CA TYR A 426 -2.09 -5.91 -31.54
C TYR A 426 -3.16 -4.94 -32.02
N THR A 427 -4.01 -4.51 -31.11
CA THR A 427 -5.07 -3.56 -31.39
C THR A 427 -4.69 -2.23 -30.73
N PRO A 428 -4.21 -1.23 -31.50
CA PRO A 428 -4.12 0.14 -31.01
C PRO A 428 -5.53 0.68 -30.75
N ASP A 429 -5.64 1.70 -29.89
CA ASP A 429 -6.84 2.16 -29.15
C ASP A 429 -8.09 2.57 -29.97
N ARG A 430 -8.12 2.36 -31.28
CA ARG A 430 -9.27 2.62 -32.16
C ARG A 430 -9.40 1.52 -33.21
N GLU A 431 -10.65 1.15 -33.48
CA GLU A 431 -11.05 0.23 -34.54
C GLU A 431 -10.34 0.56 -35.85
N ASN A 432 -9.23 -0.14 -36.08
CA ASN A 432 -8.84 -0.49 -37.42
C ASN A 432 -8.90 -2.01 -37.43
N GLU A 433 -9.94 -2.55 -38.06
CA GLU A 433 -10.06 -3.95 -38.47
C GLU A 433 -9.01 -4.31 -39.56
N GLY A 434 -7.81 -3.75 -39.46
CA GLY A 434 -6.66 -4.30 -40.16
C GLY A 434 -6.23 -5.55 -39.41
N GLU A 435 -6.62 -6.72 -39.89
CA GLU A 435 -6.20 -8.04 -39.37
C GLU A 435 -4.69 -8.27 -39.53
N ASN A 436 -3.85 -7.48 -38.87
CA ASN A 436 -2.41 -7.72 -38.79
C ASN A 436 -2.14 -8.77 -37.71
N VAL A 437 -2.65 -9.98 -37.96
CA VAL A 437 -2.36 -11.17 -37.16
C VAL A 437 -0.96 -11.65 -37.54
N THR A 438 -0.11 -11.83 -36.52
CA THR A 438 1.20 -12.47 -36.67
C THR A 438 1.08 -13.91 -36.25
N GLU A 439 1.44 -14.82 -37.16
CA GLU A 439 1.31 -16.26 -36.98
C GLU A 439 2.69 -16.90 -36.79
N LEU A 440 2.75 -17.88 -35.89
CA LEU A 440 3.89 -18.78 -35.72
C LEU A 440 3.38 -20.22 -35.67
N ASN A 441 3.85 -21.05 -36.60
CA ASN A 441 3.53 -22.47 -36.58
C ASN A 441 4.43 -23.18 -35.56
N ILE A 442 3.83 -24.01 -34.71
CA ILE A 442 4.49 -24.74 -33.64
C ILE A 442 4.16 -26.22 -33.79
N THR A 443 5.17 -27.04 -34.09
CA THR A 443 5.02 -28.50 -34.20
C THR A 443 5.62 -29.17 -32.98
N ILE A 444 4.79 -29.93 -32.25
CA ILE A 444 5.22 -30.77 -31.13
C ILE A 444 5.49 -32.18 -31.65
N VAL A 445 6.78 -32.55 -31.74
CA VAL A 445 7.23 -33.83 -32.27
C VAL A 445 7.09 -34.94 -31.21
N PRO A 446 6.40 -36.05 -31.51
CA PRO A 446 6.27 -37.19 -30.60
C PRO A 446 7.56 -38.01 -30.52
N TYR A 447 7.71 -38.81 -29.47
CA TYR A 447 8.79 -39.79 -29.38
C TYR A 447 8.81 -40.77 -30.56
N PHE A 448 10.00 -41.20 -30.99
CA PHE A 448 10.19 -42.07 -32.17
C PHE A 448 9.32 -43.34 -32.16
N TYR A 449 9.06 -43.94 -31.00
CA TYR A 449 8.27 -45.18 -30.89
C TYR A 449 6.76 -44.97 -31.10
N LYS A 450 6.28 -43.72 -31.06
CA LYS A 450 4.89 -43.35 -31.39
C LYS A 450 4.70 -43.05 -32.88
N THR A 451 5.76 -43.09 -33.69
CA THR A 451 5.68 -42.78 -35.12
C THR A 451 5.07 -43.91 -35.93
N ALA A 452 4.34 -43.55 -36.99
CA ALA A 452 3.65 -44.52 -37.85
C ALA A 452 4.62 -45.54 -38.49
N TRP A 453 5.80 -45.12 -38.94
CA TRP A 453 6.79 -46.03 -39.53
C TRP A 453 7.29 -47.06 -38.50
N PHE A 454 7.53 -46.66 -37.25
CA PHE A 454 8.00 -47.57 -36.21
C PHE A 454 6.91 -48.58 -35.83
N ILE A 455 5.65 -48.12 -35.73
CA ILE A 455 4.49 -48.99 -35.53
C ILE A 455 4.36 -49.97 -36.71
N LEU A 456 4.52 -49.49 -37.94
CA LEU A 456 4.44 -50.32 -39.15
C LEU A 456 5.61 -51.32 -39.23
N LEU A 457 6.81 -50.94 -38.78
CA LEU A 457 7.96 -51.83 -38.65
C LEU A 457 7.69 -52.94 -37.62
N ILE A 458 7.06 -52.64 -36.48
CA ILE A 458 6.62 -53.65 -35.52
C ILE A 458 5.56 -54.57 -36.16
N ILE A 459 4.59 -54.01 -36.89
CA ILE A 459 3.57 -54.80 -37.59
C ILE A 459 4.21 -55.74 -38.62
N ILE A 460 5.17 -55.25 -39.41
CA ILE A 460 5.93 -56.08 -40.36
C ILE A 460 6.71 -57.17 -39.62
N LEU A 461 7.39 -56.84 -38.52
CA LEU A 461 8.17 -57.80 -37.75
C LEU A 461 7.27 -58.90 -37.15
N VAL A 462 6.05 -58.54 -36.72
CA VAL A 462 5.01 -59.49 -36.32
C VAL A 462 4.54 -60.33 -37.53
N LEU A 463 4.25 -59.72 -38.68
CA LEU A 463 3.83 -60.44 -39.89
C LEU A 463 4.92 -61.40 -40.40
N VAL A 464 6.20 -61.00 -40.36
CA VAL A 464 7.35 -61.87 -40.69
C VAL A 464 7.50 -62.98 -39.67
N SER A 465 7.30 -62.69 -38.38
CA SER A 465 7.33 -63.71 -37.33
C SER A 465 6.19 -64.73 -37.49
N VAL A 466 4.99 -64.27 -37.83
CA VAL A 466 3.83 -65.12 -38.15
C VAL A 466 4.06 -65.90 -39.43
N TRP A 467 4.65 -65.29 -40.46
CA TRP A 467 4.99 -65.97 -41.72
C TRP A 467 6.09 -67.01 -41.52
N GLN A 468 7.14 -66.71 -40.75
CA GLN A 468 8.17 -67.66 -40.37
C GLN A 468 7.57 -68.79 -39.52
N PHE A 469 6.69 -68.47 -38.59
CA PHE A 469 5.96 -69.47 -37.80
C PHE A 469 5.07 -70.35 -38.69
N TYR A 470 4.40 -69.79 -39.69
CA TYR A 470 3.59 -70.52 -40.65
C TYR A 470 4.43 -71.44 -41.56
N GLN A 471 5.56 -70.94 -42.07
CA GLN A 471 6.51 -71.73 -42.85
C GLN A 471 7.15 -72.85 -42.01
N TRP A 472 7.48 -72.54 -40.75
CA TRP A 472 7.95 -73.52 -39.77
C TRP A 472 6.87 -74.57 -39.50
N ARG A 473 5.61 -74.18 -39.29
CA ARG A 473 4.45 -75.07 -39.08
C ARG A 473 4.23 -76.03 -40.25
N ILE A 474 4.30 -75.55 -41.49
CA ILE A 474 4.15 -76.38 -42.70
C ILE A 474 5.30 -77.40 -42.83
N ARG A 475 6.55 -76.97 -42.58
CA ARG A 475 7.71 -77.88 -42.56
C ARG A 475 7.59 -78.92 -41.44
N THR A 476 7.02 -78.52 -40.31
CA THR A 476 6.79 -79.40 -39.15
C THR A 476 5.67 -80.40 -39.43
N LEU A 477 4.58 -80.01 -40.11
CA LEU A 477 3.49 -80.90 -40.51
C LEU A 477 3.92 -81.94 -41.57
N LYS A 478 4.82 -81.57 -42.50
CA LYS A 478 5.43 -82.52 -43.43
C LYS A 478 6.31 -83.56 -42.73
N ARG A 479 7.09 -83.14 -41.73
CA ARG A 479 7.91 -84.03 -40.88
C ARG A 479 7.07 -84.89 -39.93
N GLN A 480 5.96 -84.37 -39.41
CA GLN A 480 5.03 -85.10 -38.54
C GLN A 480 4.33 -86.25 -39.25
N LYS A 481 4.07 -86.15 -40.56
CA LYS A 481 3.44 -87.24 -41.33
C LYS A 481 4.37 -88.45 -41.51
N GLU A 482 5.68 -88.24 -41.55
CA GLU A 482 6.71 -89.29 -41.64
C GLU A 482 7.12 -89.82 -40.25
N TYR A 483 7.06 -88.98 -39.21
CA TYR A 483 7.42 -89.33 -37.83
C TYR A 483 6.28 -90.00 -37.03
N LEU A 484 5.00 -89.77 -37.37
CA LEU A 484 3.84 -90.40 -36.70
C LEU A 484 3.79 -91.92 -36.90
N HIS A 485 4.51 -92.47 -37.89
CA HIS A 485 4.56 -93.92 -38.14
C HIS A 485 5.60 -94.66 -37.29
N CYS A 486 6.66 -93.98 -36.84
CA CYS A 486 7.72 -94.57 -36.03
C CYS A 486 7.58 -94.32 -34.53
N THR A 487 6.79 -93.32 -34.12
CA THR A 487 6.83 -92.82 -32.74
C THR A 487 5.62 -93.19 -31.86
N VAL A 488 4.64 -93.94 -32.39
CA VAL A 488 3.55 -94.51 -31.57
C VAL A 488 4.06 -95.59 -30.59
N GLU A 489 5.23 -96.19 -30.83
CA GLU A 489 5.77 -97.28 -30.01
C GLU A 489 6.85 -96.86 -28.99
N GLU A 490 7.55 -95.75 -29.19
CA GLU A 490 8.65 -95.32 -28.28
C GLU A 490 8.25 -94.21 -27.28
N ARG A 491 7.21 -93.41 -27.58
CA ARG A 491 6.84 -92.22 -26.77
C ARG A 491 5.86 -92.48 -25.62
N THR A 492 5.57 -93.72 -25.28
CA THR A 492 4.96 -94.07 -23.99
C THR A 492 5.96 -94.00 -22.85
N HIS A 493 7.28 -93.98 -23.13
CA HIS A 493 8.33 -94.03 -22.11
C HIS A 493 9.03 -92.68 -21.81
N GLU A 494 8.94 -91.68 -22.71
CA GLU A 494 9.60 -90.36 -22.55
C GLU A 494 8.71 -89.27 -21.90
N LEU A 495 7.40 -89.52 -21.75
CA LEU A 495 6.44 -88.55 -21.19
C LEU A 495 6.67 -88.27 -19.69
N GLU A 496 7.33 -89.18 -18.97
CA GLU A 496 7.70 -89.00 -17.56
C GLU A 496 8.86 -88.02 -17.35
N GLN A 497 9.80 -87.91 -18.31
CA GLN A 497 10.93 -86.99 -18.19
C GLN A 497 10.56 -85.53 -18.51
N GLN A 498 9.55 -85.29 -19.38
CA GLN A 498 9.10 -83.93 -19.70
C GLN A 498 8.35 -83.23 -18.55
N LYS A 499 7.77 -83.99 -17.62
CA LYS A 499 7.09 -83.41 -16.44
C LYS A 499 8.09 -82.72 -15.50
N HIS A 500 9.27 -83.28 -15.33
CA HIS A 500 10.34 -82.71 -14.49
C HIS A 500 10.97 -81.43 -15.08
N LEU A 501 10.99 -81.30 -16.42
CA LEU A 501 11.54 -80.12 -17.09
C LEU A 501 10.57 -78.93 -17.06
N LEU A 502 9.26 -79.20 -17.12
CA LEU A 502 8.23 -78.16 -17.02
C LEU A 502 8.21 -77.53 -15.62
N GLU A 503 8.32 -78.34 -14.55
CA GLU A 503 8.37 -77.84 -13.17
C GLU A 503 9.54 -76.87 -12.94
N ASN A 504 10.74 -77.18 -13.45
CA ASN A 504 11.91 -76.29 -13.37
C ASN A 504 11.72 -74.94 -14.10
N GLN A 505 11.06 -74.92 -15.27
CA GLN A 505 10.82 -73.67 -16.02
C GLN A 505 9.78 -72.77 -15.34
N THR A 506 8.76 -73.34 -14.71
CA THR A 506 7.79 -72.56 -13.91
C THR A 506 8.43 -71.95 -12.66
N GLU A 507 9.38 -72.65 -12.03
CA GLU A 507 10.15 -72.13 -10.89
C GLU A 507 11.05 -70.94 -11.28
N GLU A 508 11.69 -71.02 -12.45
CA GLU A 508 12.56 -69.97 -12.96
C GLU A 508 11.79 -68.71 -13.38
N LEU A 509 10.63 -68.86 -14.01
CA LEU A 509 9.74 -67.74 -14.35
C LEU A 509 9.16 -67.07 -13.08
N SER A 510 8.84 -67.85 -12.06
CA SER A 510 8.38 -67.34 -10.75
C SER A 510 9.47 -66.53 -10.05
N ARG A 511 10.74 -67.00 -10.10
CA ARG A 511 11.90 -66.23 -9.60
C ARG A 511 12.10 -64.91 -10.33
N GLN A 512 11.97 -64.87 -11.66
CA GLN A 512 12.13 -63.62 -12.42
C GLN A 512 11.01 -62.61 -12.13
N ASN A 513 9.77 -63.07 -11.99
CA ASN A 513 8.65 -62.20 -11.59
C ASN A 513 8.78 -61.69 -10.16
N GLN A 514 9.29 -62.50 -9.22
CA GLN A 514 9.66 -62.05 -7.88
C GLN A 514 10.79 -61.01 -7.90
N MET A 515 11.77 -61.17 -8.79
CA MET A 515 12.88 -60.22 -8.92
C MET A 515 12.43 -58.87 -9.51
N LEU A 516 11.52 -58.89 -10.49
CA LEU A 516 10.92 -57.69 -11.09
C LEU A 516 10.02 -56.94 -10.10
N THR A 517 9.22 -57.66 -9.32
CA THR A 517 8.42 -57.04 -8.24
C THR A 517 9.31 -56.42 -7.17
N GLN A 518 10.41 -57.08 -6.78
CA GLN A 518 11.42 -56.49 -5.89
C GLN A 518 12.10 -55.24 -6.49
N GLN A 519 12.39 -55.22 -7.79
CA GLN A 519 12.97 -54.05 -8.45
C GLN A 519 11.99 -52.86 -8.51
N ASN A 520 10.72 -53.11 -8.83
CA ASN A 520 9.70 -52.07 -8.83
C ASN A 520 9.44 -51.53 -7.43
N GLU A 521 9.43 -52.37 -6.39
CA GLU A 521 9.40 -51.89 -5.01
C GLU A 521 10.62 -51.03 -4.67
N LYS A 522 11.82 -51.42 -5.13
CA LYS A 522 13.06 -50.65 -4.91
C LYS A 522 13.01 -49.27 -5.58
N ILE A 523 12.53 -49.18 -6.82
CA ILE A 523 12.36 -47.90 -7.53
C ILE A 523 11.32 -47.02 -6.84
N THR A 524 10.21 -47.62 -6.38
CA THR A 524 9.15 -46.88 -5.67
C THR A 524 9.66 -46.35 -4.33
N ARG A 525 10.48 -47.13 -3.61
CA ARG A 525 11.19 -46.68 -2.40
C ARG A 525 12.19 -45.56 -2.71
N GLN A 526 12.96 -45.65 -3.79
CA GLN A 526 13.90 -44.58 -4.21
C GLN A 526 13.18 -43.28 -4.56
N LYS A 527 12.05 -43.35 -5.27
CA LYS A 527 11.23 -42.17 -5.60
C LYS A 527 10.63 -41.52 -4.35
N ALA A 528 10.12 -42.34 -3.42
CA ALA A 528 9.64 -41.86 -2.12
C ALA A 528 10.78 -41.21 -1.30
N GLN A 529 11.99 -41.77 -1.36
CA GLN A 529 13.18 -41.22 -0.70
C GLN A 529 13.61 -39.88 -1.31
N LEU A 530 13.54 -39.73 -2.63
CA LEU A 530 13.83 -38.48 -3.35
C LEU A 530 12.84 -37.37 -3.00
N ILE A 531 11.54 -37.67 -2.96
CA ILE A 531 10.51 -36.71 -2.52
C ILE A 531 10.76 -36.30 -1.07
N ARG A 532 11.09 -37.26 -0.20
CA ARG A 532 11.43 -36.99 1.20
C ARG A 532 12.70 -36.14 1.32
N MET A 533 13.73 -36.38 0.49
CA MET A 533 14.94 -35.56 0.43
C MET A 533 14.67 -34.15 -0.07
N SER A 534 13.88 -33.97 -1.12
CA SER A 534 13.51 -32.65 -1.64
C SER A 534 12.72 -31.84 -0.60
N ARG A 535 11.78 -32.49 0.08
CA ARG A 535 11.05 -31.87 1.19
C ARG A 535 12.00 -31.48 2.32
N LYS A 536 12.96 -32.36 2.64
CA LYS A 536 14.00 -32.09 3.64
C LYS A 536 14.95 -30.98 3.22
N VAL A 537 15.24 -30.80 1.93
CA VAL A 537 16.04 -29.67 1.42
C VAL A 537 15.27 -28.36 1.52
N GLN A 538 13.97 -28.34 1.19
CA GLN A 538 13.12 -27.16 1.39
C GLN A 538 12.98 -26.82 2.87
N GLU A 539 12.75 -27.82 3.73
CA GLU A 539 12.72 -27.69 5.18
C GLU A 539 14.04 -27.12 5.70
N LEU A 540 15.19 -27.70 5.31
CA LEU A 540 16.52 -27.18 5.64
C LEU A 540 16.75 -25.75 5.12
N THR A 541 16.13 -25.34 4.02
CA THR A 541 16.26 -23.99 3.47
C THR A 541 15.42 -23.00 4.27
N LEU A 542 14.19 -23.36 4.62
CA LEU A 542 13.34 -22.57 5.52
C LEU A 542 13.95 -22.49 6.93
N ASP A 543 14.49 -23.59 7.44
CA ASP A 543 15.21 -23.66 8.71
C ASP A 543 16.46 -22.77 8.67
N LYS A 544 17.21 -22.74 7.58
CA LYS A 544 18.34 -21.80 7.39
C LYS A 544 17.88 -20.35 7.43
N ILE A 545 16.78 -20.01 6.74
CA ILE A 545 16.24 -18.64 6.73
C ILE A 545 15.74 -18.24 8.13
N SER A 546 15.06 -19.15 8.81
CA SER A 546 14.61 -19.01 10.21
C SER A 546 15.80 -18.81 11.15
N PHE A 547 16.84 -19.65 11.01
CA PHE A 547 18.08 -19.59 11.78
C PHE A 547 18.78 -18.23 11.69
N PHE A 548 18.93 -17.65 10.48
CA PHE A 548 19.53 -16.32 10.35
C PHE A 548 18.64 -15.20 10.91
N THR A 549 17.32 -15.37 10.84
CA THR A 549 16.37 -14.41 11.45
C THR A 549 16.45 -14.46 12.97
N ASN A 550 16.54 -15.66 13.55
CA ASN A 550 16.69 -15.87 14.98
C ASN A 550 18.05 -15.38 15.48
N ILE A 551 19.14 -15.66 14.75
CA ILE A 551 20.48 -15.14 15.08
C ILE A 551 20.52 -13.62 15.11
N THR A 552 19.88 -12.97 14.14
CA THR A 552 19.83 -11.50 14.10
C THR A 552 19.13 -10.96 15.34
N HIS A 553 18.06 -11.63 15.78
CA HIS A 553 17.35 -11.32 17.02
C HIS A 553 18.25 -11.55 18.25
N GLU A 554 18.87 -12.73 18.35
CA GLU A 554 19.77 -13.13 19.44
C GLU A 554 20.99 -12.24 19.58
N PHE A 555 21.49 -11.63 18.50
CA PHE A 555 22.57 -10.65 18.60
C PHE A 555 22.08 -9.24 18.93
N ARG A 556 20.89 -8.86 18.47
CA ARG A 556 20.41 -7.48 18.65
C ARG A 556 19.95 -7.19 20.07
N THR A 557 19.36 -8.16 20.75
CA THR A 557 18.96 -8.05 22.17
C THR A 557 20.15 -7.74 23.09
N PRO A 558 21.25 -8.51 23.11
CA PRO A 558 22.41 -8.19 23.93
C PRO A 558 23.10 -6.89 23.50
N ILE A 559 23.12 -6.55 22.20
CA ILE A 559 23.68 -5.26 21.75
C ILE A 559 22.86 -4.09 22.30
N THR A 560 21.53 -4.18 22.28
CA THR A 560 20.64 -3.14 22.84
C THR A 560 20.89 -3.00 24.35
N LEU A 561 21.06 -4.11 25.05
CA LEU A 561 21.42 -4.17 26.47
C LEU A 561 22.81 -3.66 26.81
N ILE A 562 23.68 -3.47 25.81
CA ILE A 562 24.98 -2.83 26.02
C ILE A 562 24.90 -1.35 25.66
N ILE A 563 24.36 -1.00 24.48
CA ILE A 563 24.30 0.39 23.99
C ILE A 563 23.44 1.25 24.90
N GLY A 564 22.22 0.80 25.22
CA GLY A 564 21.26 1.60 25.99
C GLY A 564 21.77 2.01 27.38
N PRO A 565 22.23 1.06 28.22
CA PRO A 565 22.85 1.40 29.50
C PRO A 565 24.11 2.27 29.39
N ILE A 566 24.92 2.11 28.34
CA ILE A 566 26.11 2.97 28.13
C ILE A 566 25.72 4.39 27.78
N GLU A 567 24.75 4.59 26.89
CA GLU A 567 24.27 5.92 26.52
C GLU A 567 23.65 6.64 27.72
N ARG A 568 22.90 5.91 28.56
CA ARG A 568 22.40 6.43 29.84
C ARG A 568 23.55 6.72 30.82
N ALA A 569 24.53 5.84 30.94
CA ALA A 569 25.69 6.04 31.81
C ALA A 569 26.53 7.25 31.34
N LEU A 570 26.67 7.48 30.04
CA LEU A 570 27.33 8.67 29.47
C LEU A 570 26.57 9.95 29.81
N LYS A 571 25.22 9.93 29.80
CA LYS A 571 24.39 11.07 30.22
C LYS A 571 24.49 11.36 31.73
N LEU A 572 24.66 10.32 32.56
CA LEU A 572 24.69 10.44 34.02
C LEU A 572 26.11 10.59 34.62
N SER A 573 27.16 10.29 33.86
CA SER A 573 28.54 10.30 34.33
C SER A 573 29.21 11.65 34.09
N TYR A 574 29.90 12.15 35.11
CA TYR A 574 30.69 13.38 35.04
C TYR A 574 32.21 13.13 35.09
N ASN A 575 32.65 11.88 35.28
CA ASN A 575 34.06 11.52 35.38
C ASN A 575 34.68 11.28 33.98
N PRO A 576 35.68 12.06 33.54
CA PRO A 576 36.28 11.95 32.21
C PRO A 576 36.85 10.56 31.89
N GLN A 577 37.47 9.88 32.86
CA GLN A 577 38.04 8.55 32.64
C GLN A 577 36.95 7.49 32.43
N VAL A 578 35.83 7.61 33.14
CA VAL A 578 34.67 6.72 32.98
C VAL A 578 33.98 6.98 31.64
N ILE A 579 33.83 8.25 31.26
CA ILE A 579 33.27 8.66 29.95
C ILE A 579 34.11 8.08 28.81
N GLU A 580 35.44 8.16 28.88
CA GLU A 580 36.34 7.59 27.87
C GLU A 580 36.17 6.06 27.75
N GLN A 581 36.08 5.34 28.88
CA GLN A 581 35.83 3.90 28.89
C GLN A 581 34.44 3.56 28.33
N LEU A 582 33.42 4.35 28.67
CA LEU A 582 32.06 4.16 28.15
C LEU A 582 31.99 4.40 26.64
N HIS A 583 32.64 5.44 26.11
CA HIS A 583 32.77 5.63 24.66
C HIS A 583 33.51 4.49 23.97
N PHE A 584 34.51 3.89 24.63
CA PHE A 584 35.18 2.70 24.10
C PHE A 584 34.22 1.51 23.96
N VAL A 585 33.40 1.25 24.97
CA VAL A 585 32.41 0.16 24.93
C VAL A 585 31.28 0.49 23.94
N GLU A 586 30.78 1.73 23.91
CA GLU A 586 29.78 2.22 22.96
C GLU A 586 30.20 1.95 21.50
N ARG A 587 31.44 2.31 21.17
CA ARG A 587 32.02 2.12 19.84
C ARG A 587 32.08 0.64 19.44
N ASN A 588 32.47 -0.25 20.37
CA ASN A 588 32.51 -1.69 20.10
C ASN A 588 31.10 -2.28 19.90
N SER A 589 30.11 -1.79 20.65
CA SER A 589 28.73 -2.23 20.52
C SER A 589 28.08 -1.76 19.22
N LYS A 590 28.35 -0.52 18.81
CA LYS A 590 27.95 0.01 17.48
C LYS A 590 28.61 -0.77 16.34
N TYR A 591 29.85 -1.23 16.54
CA TYR A 591 30.52 -2.11 15.60
C TYR A 591 29.84 -3.48 15.48
N LEU A 592 29.52 -4.15 16.60
CA LEU A 592 28.75 -5.40 16.59
C LEU A 592 27.41 -5.24 15.88
N LEU A 593 26.72 -4.12 16.11
CA LEU A 593 25.46 -3.80 15.41
C LEU A 593 25.65 -3.70 13.90
N SER A 594 26.74 -3.07 13.45
CA SER A 594 27.08 -3.00 12.03
C SER A 594 27.30 -4.38 11.42
N LEU A 595 27.90 -5.32 12.14
CA LEU A 595 28.08 -6.70 11.66
C LEU A 595 26.75 -7.43 11.51
N VAL A 596 25.85 -7.26 12.48
CA VAL A 596 24.49 -7.81 12.43
C VAL A 596 23.70 -7.23 11.26
N ASN A 597 23.83 -5.93 11.01
CA ASN A 597 23.18 -5.28 9.86
C ASN A 597 23.75 -5.77 8.52
N GLN A 598 25.07 -5.99 8.42
CA GLN A 598 25.69 -6.58 7.22
C GLN A 598 25.19 -8.01 6.95
N LEU A 599 24.94 -8.80 7.99
CA LEU A 599 24.34 -10.14 7.86
C LEU A 599 22.90 -10.06 7.32
N MET A 600 22.15 -9.03 7.72
CA MET A 600 20.80 -8.78 7.21
C MET A 600 20.79 -8.31 5.76
N ASP A 601 21.71 -7.43 5.37
CA ASP A 601 21.86 -7.02 3.98
C ASP A 601 22.26 -8.20 3.09
N PHE A 602 23.11 -9.11 3.60
CA PHE A 602 23.41 -10.39 2.95
C PHE A 602 22.15 -11.23 2.70
N ARG A 603 21.27 -11.36 3.70
CA ARG A 603 19.97 -12.07 3.54
C ARG A 603 19.11 -11.43 2.45
N LYS A 604 18.97 -10.10 2.43
CA LYS A 604 18.15 -9.39 1.43
C LYS A 604 18.64 -9.68 0.01
N VAL A 605 19.96 -9.75 -0.17
CA VAL A 605 20.60 -10.06 -1.46
C VAL A 605 20.38 -11.52 -1.89
N GLU A 606 20.45 -12.50 -0.96
CA GLU A 606 20.21 -13.92 -1.29
C GLU A 606 18.75 -14.23 -1.59
N SER A 607 17.83 -13.57 -0.88
CA SER A 607 16.38 -13.74 -1.08
C SER A 607 15.83 -12.98 -2.30
N GLY A 608 16.67 -12.21 -3.00
CA GLY A 608 16.26 -11.39 -4.15
C GLY A 608 15.38 -10.19 -3.78
N LYS A 609 15.31 -9.82 -2.49
CA LYS A 609 14.48 -8.73 -1.96
C LYS A 609 15.19 -7.38 -1.86
N LEU A 610 16.41 -7.25 -2.41
CA LEU A 610 17.13 -5.98 -2.48
C LEU A 610 16.87 -5.31 -3.83
N GLU A 611 16.22 -4.15 -3.81
CA GLU A 611 15.95 -3.33 -4.99
C GLU A 611 16.94 -2.15 -5.07
N ILE A 612 17.36 -1.77 -6.27
CA ILE A 612 18.24 -0.62 -6.52
C ILE A 612 17.38 0.56 -6.93
N VAL A 613 17.41 1.64 -6.13
CA VAL A 613 16.64 2.86 -6.38
C VAL A 613 17.60 3.95 -6.87
N LYS A 614 17.63 4.20 -8.17
CA LYS A 614 18.54 5.20 -8.77
C LYS A 614 17.96 6.61 -8.61
N THR A 615 18.75 7.53 -8.06
CA THR A 615 18.42 8.96 -7.96
C THR A 615 19.46 9.80 -8.69
N ARG A 616 19.08 11.00 -9.16
CA ARG A 616 20.01 11.95 -9.78
C ARG A 616 20.80 12.65 -8.68
N GLY A 617 22.12 12.66 -8.79
CA GLY A 617 22.97 13.32 -7.81
C GLY A 617 24.37 13.64 -8.34
N ASN A 618 25.03 14.59 -7.69
CA ASN A 618 26.44 14.90 -7.96
C ASN A 618 27.33 13.82 -7.33
N PHE A 619 27.81 12.90 -8.17
CA PHE A 619 28.57 11.73 -7.74
C PHE A 619 29.91 12.10 -7.12
N LEU A 620 30.60 13.13 -7.63
CA LEU A 620 31.90 13.56 -7.07
C LEU A 620 31.74 14.17 -5.68
N LYS A 621 30.73 15.03 -5.48
CA LYS A 621 30.41 15.61 -4.16
C LYS A 621 30.06 14.52 -3.15
N PHE A 622 29.29 13.52 -3.57
CA PHE A 622 28.99 12.34 -2.77
C PHE A 622 30.26 11.56 -2.40
N ILE A 623 31.14 11.27 -3.36
CA ILE A 623 32.40 10.57 -3.11
C ILE A 623 33.30 11.34 -2.15
N ASP A 624 33.43 12.66 -2.30
CA ASP A 624 34.23 13.49 -1.39
C ASP A 624 33.65 13.47 0.04
N SER A 625 32.32 13.46 0.20
CA SER A 625 31.68 13.29 1.51
C SER A 625 32.01 11.94 2.16
N LEU A 626 32.22 10.88 1.36
CA LEU A 626 32.59 9.55 1.86
C LEU A 626 34.06 9.47 2.24
N ILE A 627 34.95 10.17 1.54
CA ILE A 627 36.40 10.10 1.76
C ILE A 627 36.81 10.88 3.02
N THR A 628 36.13 11.98 3.33
CA THR A 628 36.51 12.91 4.41
C THR A 628 36.74 12.21 5.77
N PRO A 629 35.89 11.28 6.23
CA PRO A 629 36.17 10.53 7.45
C PRO A 629 37.41 9.63 7.35
N PHE A 630 37.67 9.04 6.17
CA PHE A 630 38.83 8.16 5.95
C PHE A 630 40.16 8.90 5.89
N GLU A 631 40.17 10.20 5.59
CA GLU A 631 41.40 11.00 5.61
C GLU A 631 41.98 11.17 7.01
N VAL A 632 41.10 11.35 8.00
CA VAL A 632 41.51 11.43 9.40
C VAL A 632 42.21 10.12 9.81
N PHE A 633 41.61 8.97 9.48
CA PHE A 633 42.17 7.65 9.79
C PHE A 633 43.45 7.34 9.00
N ALA A 634 43.53 7.74 7.73
CA ALA A 634 44.73 7.56 6.93
C ALA A 634 45.87 8.45 7.43
N GLY A 635 45.55 9.68 7.86
CA GLY A 635 46.48 10.64 8.45
C GLY A 635 47.17 10.12 9.70
N GLU A 636 46.43 9.47 10.61
CA GLU A 636 47.00 8.83 11.82
C GLU A 636 48.10 7.80 11.49
N ARG A 637 48.04 7.18 10.30
CA ARG A 637 48.98 6.16 9.84
C ARG A 637 49.97 6.67 8.77
N ASN A 638 50.00 7.98 8.53
CA ASN A 638 50.77 8.62 7.46
C ASN A 638 50.50 8.01 6.07
N ILE A 639 49.28 7.53 5.81
CA ILE A 639 48.88 7.00 4.51
C ILE A 639 48.38 8.15 3.65
N VAL A 640 48.94 8.31 2.45
CA VAL A 640 48.54 9.37 1.52
C VAL A 640 47.33 8.89 0.69
N LEU A 641 46.19 9.58 0.81
CA LEU A 641 45.03 9.39 -0.05
C LEU A 641 45.12 10.32 -1.26
N LYS A 642 45.22 9.75 -2.46
CA LYS A 642 45.24 10.49 -3.73
C LYS A 642 43.91 10.31 -4.46
N ARG A 643 43.36 11.41 -4.96
CA ARG A 643 42.09 11.44 -5.70
C ARG A 643 42.35 11.91 -7.12
N TYR A 644 41.79 11.20 -8.09
CA TYR A 644 41.91 11.52 -9.50
C TYR A 644 40.52 11.42 -10.14
N TYR A 645 39.99 12.55 -10.58
CA TYR A 645 38.68 12.61 -11.23
C TYR A 645 38.85 13.03 -12.69
N ARG A 646 38.27 12.25 -13.60
CA ARG A 646 38.23 12.51 -15.04
C ARG A 646 36.83 12.26 -15.57
N MET A 647 35.92 13.15 -15.23
CA MET A 647 34.53 13.13 -15.69
C MET A 647 34.19 14.51 -16.24
N GLU A 648 33.50 14.56 -17.38
CA GLU A 648 33.05 15.81 -17.99
C GLU A 648 31.88 16.43 -17.22
N THR A 649 30.92 15.60 -16.78
CA THR A 649 29.80 16.02 -15.92
C THR A 649 29.68 15.11 -14.69
N PRO A 650 29.57 15.67 -13.46
CA PRO A 650 29.51 14.88 -12.23
C PRO A 650 28.11 14.41 -11.86
N GLU A 651 27.07 14.87 -12.56
CA GLU A 651 25.68 14.47 -12.32
C GLU A 651 25.33 13.18 -13.06
N ILE A 652 25.01 12.13 -12.30
CA ILE A 652 24.64 10.82 -12.85
C ILE A 652 23.48 10.22 -12.05
N LEU A 653 22.81 9.22 -12.62
CA LEU A 653 21.81 8.39 -11.94
C LEU A 653 22.49 7.21 -11.21
N TYR A 654 22.38 7.16 -9.89
CA TYR A 654 22.92 6.05 -9.06
C TYR A 654 22.12 5.88 -7.76
N ASP A 655 22.23 4.71 -7.13
CA ASP A 655 21.68 4.50 -5.79
C ASP A 655 22.72 4.92 -4.75
N GLU A 656 22.43 6.00 -4.03
CA GLU A 656 23.36 6.60 -3.06
C GLU A 656 23.69 5.64 -1.89
N GLU A 657 22.70 4.92 -1.36
CA GLU A 657 22.91 4.03 -0.21
C GLU A 657 23.72 2.79 -0.63
N ALA A 658 23.41 2.22 -1.79
CA ALA A 658 24.12 1.07 -2.34
C ALA A 658 25.57 1.43 -2.70
N MET A 659 25.80 2.59 -3.34
CA MET A 659 27.16 3.07 -3.66
C MET A 659 27.96 3.45 -2.43
N ARG A 660 27.31 3.97 -1.38
CA ARG A 660 27.95 4.23 -0.09
C ARG A 660 28.51 2.95 0.51
N LYS A 661 27.75 1.85 0.47
CA LYS A 661 28.19 0.53 0.94
C LYS A 661 29.39 0.01 0.15
N VAL A 662 29.37 0.13 -1.18
CA VAL A 662 30.46 -0.34 -2.06
C VAL A 662 31.76 0.45 -1.83
N VAL A 663 31.70 1.78 -1.90
CA VAL A 663 32.89 2.64 -1.83
C VAL A 663 33.52 2.58 -0.44
N THR A 664 32.71 2.63 0.63
CA THR A 664 33.19 2.52 2.02
C THR A 664 33.91 1.20 2.27
N ASN A 665 33.41 0.08 1.73
CA ASN A 665 34.03 -1.24 1.89
C ASN A 665 35.40 -1.31 1.21
N LEU A 666 35.50 -0.79 -0.03
CA LEU A 666 36.73 -0.82 -0.81
C LEU A 666 37.80 0.13 -0.23
N LEU A 667 37.43 1.34 0.17
CA LEU A 667 38.34 2.30 0.79
C LEU A 667 38.88 1.78 2.12
N SER A 668 38.00 1.23 2.96
CA SER A 668 38.42 0.68 4.25
C SER A 668 39.37 -0.51 4.08
N ASN A 669 39.09 -1.43 3.14
CA ASN A 669 40.02 -2.52 2.81
C ASN A 669 41.37 -1.99 2.29
N ALA A 670 41.36 -0.99 1.41
CA ALA A 670 42.59 -0.40 0.88
C ALA A 670 43.46 0.20 1.99
N ILE A 671 42.88 0.95 2.93
CA ILE A 671 43.61 1.53 4.08
C ILE A 671 44.11 0.44 5.02
N LYS A 672 43.30 -0.59 5.26
CA LYS A 672 43.65 -1.72 6.15
C LYS A 672 44.86 -2.51 5.68
N PHE A 673 44.97 -2.76 4.37
CA PHE A 673 46.07 -3.56 3.81
C PHE A 673 47.26 -2.74 3.31
N THR A 674 47.18 -1.41 3.39
CA THR A 674 48.30 -0.50 3.11
C THR A 674 49.18 -0.32 4.35
N PRO A 675 50.52 -0.46 4.26
CA PRO A 675 51.44 -0.18 5.36
C PRO A 675 51.50 1.32 5.69
N ASN A 676 51.97 1.67 6.90
CA ASN A 676 52.14 3.07 7.31
C ASN A 676 53.11 3.78 6.34
N GLY A 677 52.83 5.03 5.95
CA GLY A 677 53.60 5.74 4.91
C GLY A 677 53.23 5.35 3.47
N GLY A 678 52.30 4.41 3.27
CA GLY A 678 51.86 3.96 1.94
C GLY A 678 50.90 4.94 1.26
N THR A 679 50.38 4.55 0.08
CA THR A 679 49.47 5.39 -0.71
C THR A 679 48.23 4.60 -1.13
N VAL A 680 47.06 5.21 -0.94
CA VAL A 680 45.78 4.74 -1.48
C VAL A 680 45.33 5.74 -2.54
N SER A 681 44.95 5.24 -3.72
CA SER A 681 44.53 6.05 -4.86
C SER A 681 43.09 5.71 -5.25
N LEU A 682 42.21 6.72 -5.30
CA LEU A 682 40.90 6.63 -5.90
C LEU A 682 40.91 7.30 -7.26
N TYR A 683 40.55 6.56 -8.30
CA TYR A 683 40.46 7.04 -9.67
C TYR A 683 39.02 6.86 -10.17
N ILE A 684 38.37 7.95 -10.57
CA ILE A 684 37.03 7.93 -11.14
C ILE A 684 37.10 8.58 -12.52
N SER A 685 36.62 7.87 -13.55
CA SER A 685 36.61 8.37 -14.92
C SER A 685 35.36 7.94 -15.64
N SER A 686 34.83 8.79 -16.51
CA SER A 686 33.92 8.31 -17.55
C SER A 686 34.74 7.76 -18.71
N LEU A 687 34.29 6.64 -19.29
CA LEU A 687 34.92 5.97 -20.43
C LEU A 687 33.89 5.91 -21.56
N SER A 688 34.20 6.54 -22.67
CA SER A 688 33.43 6.41 -23.92
C SER A 688 34.05 5.30 -24.75
N SER A 689 33.32 4.18 -24.94
CA SER A 689 33.80 3.13 -25.84
C SER A 689 33.55 3.54 -27.29
N GLY A 690 34.62 3.54 -28.11
CA GLY A 690 34.62 4.06 -29.49
C GLY A 690 33.76 3.30 -30.49
N GLU A 691 33.07 2.23 -30.09
CA GLU A 691 32.10 1.51 -30.90
C GLU A 691 30.79 1.36 -30.10
N GLY A 692 29.79 2.19 -30.44
CA GLY A 692 28.41 2.02 -29.96
C GLY A 692 27.92 2.95 -28.85
N GLY A 693 28.54 4.10 -28.60
CA GLY A 693 27.94 5.21 -27.83
C GLY A 693 27.60 4.95 -26.36
N LYS A 694 27.99 3.80 -25.80
CA LYS A 694 27.76 3.48 -24.37
C LYS A 694 28.88 4.06 -23.54
N GLU A 695 28.55 5.08 -22.76
CA GLU A 695 29.43 5.61 -21.74
C GLU A 695 29.40 4.72 -20.48
N SER A 696 30.56 4.49 -19.88
CA SER A 696 30.69 3.68 -18.66
C SER A 696 31.43 4.47 -17.59
N LEU A 697 30.95 4.39 -16.35
CA LEU A 697 31.63 4.91 -15.18
C LEU A 697 32.66 3.89 -14.71
N TYR A 698 33.92 4.32 -14.68
CA TYR A 698 35.04 3.55 -14.17
C TYR A 698 35.46 4.06 -12.80
N ILE A 699 35.40 3.20 -11.80
CA ILE A 699 35.87 3.49 -10.44
C ILE A 699 36.99 2.52 -10.12
N CYS A 700 38.14 3.03 -9.72
CA CYS A 700 39.29 2.23 -9.33
C CYS A 700 39.82 2.66 -7.96
N VAL A 701 39.80 1.73 -7.00
CA VAL A 701 40.46 1.88 -5.71
C VAL A 701 41.74 1.06 -5.74
N GLY A 702 42.87 1.72 -5.66
CA GLY A 702 44.19 1.08 -5.66
C GLY A 702 44.96 1.37 -4.39
N ASP A 703 45.75 0.39 -3.95
CA ASP A 703 46.61 0.50 -2.78
C ASP A 703 48.07 0.17 -3.13
N THR A 704 48.98 0.43 -2.19
CA THR A 704 50.40 0.02 -2.23
C THR A 704 50.70 -1.04 -1.15
N GLY A 705 49.71 -1.88 -0.83
CA GLY A 705 49.80 -2.94 0.16
C GLY A 705 50.58 -4.18 -0.33
N GLN A 706 50.40 -5.30 0.36
CA GLN A 706 51.09 -6.57 0.04
C GLN A 706 50.54 -7.29 -1.21
N GLY A 707 49.45 -6.81 -1.81
CA GLY A 707 48.74 -7.50 -2.88
C GLY A 707 47.95 -8.73 -2.38
N ILE A 708 47.29 -9.44 -3.30
CA ILE A 708 46.45 -10.62 -3.01
C ILE A 708 47.10 -11.85 -3.65
N PRO A 709 47.28 -13.00 -2.95
CA PRO A 709 47.79 -14.22 -3.57
C PRO A 709 47.01 -14.63 -4.83
N GLU A 710 47.68 -15.14 -5.87
CA GLU A 710 47.02 -15.45 -7.16
C GLU A 710 45.90 -16.50 -7.03
N GLU A 711 46.04 -17.45 -6.12
CA GLU A 711 45.03 -18.47 -5.78
C GLU A 711 43.76 -17.88 -5.13
N ASP A 712 43.87 -16.70 -4.51
CA ASP A 712 42.81 -16.06 -3.76
C ASP A 712 42.01 -15.06 -4.60
N LEU A 713 42.56 -14.56 -5.72
CA LEU A 713 41.95 -13.51 -6.56
C LEU A 713 40.50 -13.82 -6.99
N ASN A 714 40.20 -15.09 -7.26
CA ASN A 714 38.84 -15.54 -7.62
C ASN A 714 37.98 -15.91 -6.40
N ARG A 715 38.61 -16.16 -5.25
CA ARG A 715 37.95 -16.62 -4.01
C ARG A 715 37.58 -15.49 -3.06
N ILE A 716 38.24 -14.32 -3.14
CA ILE A 716 37.92 -13.16 -2.28
C ILE A 716 36.49 -12.63 -2.45
N PHE A 717 35.83 -12.93 -3.58
CA PHE A 717 34.43 -12.61 -3.81
C PHE A 717 33.47 -13.73 -3.40
N ASN A 718 33.98 -14.86 -2.90
CA ASN A 718 33.18 -15.95 -2.37
C ASN A 718 32.72 -15.64 -0.95
N ARG A 719 31.61 -16.27 -0.57
CA ARG A 719 30.95 -16.08 0.71
C ARG A 719 31.86 -16.50 1.86
N PHE A 720 31.97 -15.65 2.89
CA PHE A 720 32.72 -15.90 4.13
C PHE A 720 34.20 -16.21 3.94
N TYR A 721 34.76 -15.92 2.76
CA TYR A 721 36.15 -16.23 2.47
C TYR A 721 37.08 -15.16 3.04
N GLN A 722 38.14 -15.60 3.72
CA GLN A 722 39.20 -14.75 4.28
C GLN A 722 40.55 -15.39 3.95
N SER A 723 41.49 -14.59 3.42
CA SER A 723 42.85 -15.05 3.15
C SER A 723 43.61 -15.20 4.48
N GLN A 724 44.41 -16.27 4.64
CA GLN A 724 45.03 -16.67 5.92
C GLN A 724 46.15 -15.74 6.42
N ASN A 725 46.49 -14.66 5.70
CA ASN A 725 47.51 -13.71 6.13
C ASN A 725 46.98 -12.80 7.24
N GLN A 726 47.50 -12.99 8.47
CA GLN A 726 47.19 -12.18 9.65
C GLN A 726 47.30 -10.67 9.32
N VAL A 727 46.19 -9.96 9.51
CA VAL A 727 46.10 -8.51 9.36
C VAL A 727 47.07 -7.85 10.35
N LYS A 728 48.17 -7.25 9.86
CA LYS A 728 49.13 -6.53 10.71
C LYS A 728 48.60 -5.22 11.31
N TYR A 729 47.58 -4.62 10.70
CA TYR A 729 47.02 -3.32 11.12
C TYR A 729 45.48 -3.33 11.04
N PRO A 730 44.77 -3.65 12.13
CA PRO A 730 43.32 -3.56 12.13
C PRO A 730 42.88 -2.09 12.04
N VAL A 731 42.07 -1.74 11.04
CA VAL A 731 41.31 -0.49 11.03
C VAL A 731 40.13 -0.69 11.99
N TYR A 732 39.92 0.28 12.89
CA TYR A 732 38.92 0.20 13.95
C TYR A 732 37.55 -0.25 13.44
N GLY A 733 36.99 -1.29 14.07
CA GLY A 733 35.64 -1.78 13.76
C GLY A 733 35.49 -2.43 12.38
N GLN A 734 36.52 -3.09 11.84
CA GLN A 734 36.38 -3.99 10.68
C GLN A 734 37.34 -5.20 10.74
N ALA A 735 37.01 -6.19 11.57
CA ALA A 735 37.46 -7.56 11.31
C ALA A 735 36.72 -8.07 10.07
N GLY A 736 37.44 -8.60 9.09
CA GLY A 736 36.85 -8.89 7.78
C GLY A 736 35.99 -10.13 7.87
N THR A 737 34.65 -10.02 7.87
CA THR A 737 33.74 -11.16 7.91
C THR A 737 33.75 -12.04 6.66
N GLY A 738 34.43 -11.60 5.58
CA GLY A 738 34.36 -12.23 4.26
C GLY A 738 33.03 -11.99 3.52
N ILE A 739 32.17 -11.10 4.04
CA ILE A 739 30.87 -10.76 3.42
C ILE A 739 30.98 -9.52 2.53
N GLY A 740 31.83 -8.56 2.90
CA GLY A 740 31.90 -7.24 2.29
C GLY A 740 32.14 -7.23 0.77
N LEU A 741 33.15 -7.96 0.29
CA LEU A 741 33.46 -8.03 -1.14
C LEU A 741 32.39 -8.80 -1.94
N TYR A 742 31.80 -9.85 -1.36
CA TYR A 742 30.66 -10.54 -1.94
C TYR A 742 29.45 -9.60 -2.13
N LEU A 743 29.13 -8.81 -1.10
CA LEU A 743 28.07 -7.81 -1.16
C LEU A 743 28.36 -6.74 -2.23
N CYS A 744 29.60 -6.25 -2.30
CA CYS A 744 30.01 -5.30 -3.34
C CYS A 744 29.80 -5.87 -4.74
N LYS A 745 30.19 -7.13 -4.98
CA LYS A 745 30.00 -7.79 -6.27
C LYS A 745 28.52 -7.89 -6.65
N ARG A 746 27.64 -8.25 -5.70
CA ARG A 746 26.20 -8.34 -5.96
C ARG A 746 25.57 -6.97 -6.24
N ILE A 747 25.91 -5.94 -5.45
CA ILE A 747 25.42 -4.57 -5.65
C ILE A 747 25.84 -4.03 -7.03
N VAL A 748 27.10 -4.23 -7.41
CA VAL A 748 27.63 -3.81 -8.71
C VAL A 748 26.95 -4.56 -9.87
N GLN A 749 26.71 -5.87 -9.72
CA GLN A 749 25.96 -6.66 -10.71
C GLN A 749 24.50 -6.19 -10.87
N MET A 750 23.83 -5.81 -9.77
CA MET A 750 22.46 -5.26 -9.82
C MET A 750 22.40 -3.87 -10.45
N HIS A 751 23.50 -3.10 -10.40
CA HIS A 751 23.66 -1.86 -11.18
C HIS A 751 23.98 -2.12 -12.67
N GLY A 752 24.03 -3.38 -13.10
CA GLY A 752 24.38 -3.77 -14.47
C GLY A 752 25.87 -3.68 -14.79
N GLY A 753 26.73 -3.61 -13.76
CA GLY A 753 28.18 -3.46 -13.91
C GLY A 753 29.00 -4.68 -13.46
N GLU A 754 30.32 -4.54 -13.54
CA GLU A 754 31.29 -5.59 -13.18
C GLU A 754 32.36 -5.07 -12.22
N ILE A 755 32.79 -5.91 -11.26
CA ILE A 755 33.93 -5.65 -10.38
C ILE A 755 35.04 -6.68 -10.62
N LYS A 756 36.27 -6.22 -10.79
CA LYS A 756 37.49 -7.04 -10.99
C LYS A 756 38.61 -6.59 -10.07
N VAL A 757 39.51 -7.50 -9.71
CA VAL A 757 40.71 -7.20 -8.93
C VAL A 757 41.97 -7.54 -9.74
N ARG A 758 43.03 -6.74 -9.61
CA ARG A 758 44.36 -7.02 -10.19
C ARG A 758 45.47 -6.54 -9.27
N ASN A 759 46.50 -7.36 -9.09
CA ASN A 759 47.74 -6.96 -8.43
C ASN A 759 48.57 -6.01 -9.32
N LYS A 760 49.28 -5.06 -8.70
CA LYS A 760 50.24 -4.19 -9.37
C LYS A 760 51.62 -4.86 -9.40
N ARG A 761 52.41 -4.60 -10.45
CA ARG A 761 53.73 -5.26 -10.68
C ARG A 761 54.80 -4.96 -9.63
N LEU A 762 54.69 -3.85 -8.89
CA LEU A 762 55.73 -3.36 -7.97
C LEU A 762 55.33 -3.51 -6.49
N SER A 763 54.04 -3.43 -6.15
CA SER A 763 53.38 -3.82 -4.88
C SER A 763 51.92 -3.31 -4.86
N GLY A 764 51.02 -3.97 -4.12
CA GLY A 764 49.62 -3.57 -3.92
C GLY A 764 48.61 -4.15 -4.92
N CYS A 765 47.33 -3.83 -4.75
CA CYS A 765 46.28 -4.25 -5.68
C CYS A 765 45.40 -3.09 -6.17
N SER A 766 44.52 -3.38 -7.13
CA SER A 766 43.55 -2.45 -7.69
C SER A 766 42.22 -3.14 -7.88
N PHE A 767 41.18 -2.63 -7.20
CA PHE A 767 39.79 -3.00 -7.41
C PHE A 767 39.19 -2.07 -8.44
N ARG A 768 38.65 -2.64 -9.51
CA ARG A 768 38.20 -1.94 -10.72
C ARG A 768 36.73 -2.25 -10.93
N LEU A 769 35.90 -1.21 -10.90
CA LEU A 769 34.47 -1.28 -11.12
C LEU A 769 34.16 -0.61 -12.45
N LEU A 770 33.31 -1.25 -13.23
CA LEU A 770 32.77 -0.71 -14.46
C LEU A 770 31.25 -0.72 -14.34
N LEU A 771 30.64 0.46 -14.32
CA LEU A 771 29.18 0.64 -14.23
C LEU A 771 28.67 1.29 -15.52
N PRO A 772 27.52 0.88 -16.07
CA PRO A 772 26.92 1.58 -17.21
C PRO A 772 26.49 2.98 -16.78
N LEU A 773 26.92 4.02 -17.52
CA LEU A 773 26.61 5.41 -17.21
C LEU A 773 25.35 5.81 -18.00
N GLN A 774 24.30 6.20 -17.28
CA GLN A 774 23.06 6.71 -17.86
C GLN A 774 22.99 8.22 -17.58
N ARG A 775 23.06 9.03 -18.64
CA ARG A 775 22.81 10.48 -18.60
C ARG A 775 21.46 10.75 -19.25
N GLU A 776 20.65 11.64 -18.69
CA GLU A 776 19.52 12.22 -19.41
C GLU A 776 20.04 13.36 -20.30
N GLU A 777 19.42 13.55 -21.47
CA GLU A 777 19.68 14.72 -22.33
C GLU A 777 19.26 16.01 -21.61
N GLU A 778 20.13 17.02 -21.65
CA GLU A 778 19.93 18.32 -21.00
C GLU A 778 18.77 19.11 -21.61
N LYS A 779 17.87 19.61 -20.75
CA LYS A 779 17.17 20.89 -20.97
C LYS A 779 17.31 21.77 -19.73
N ASP A 780 18.14 22.80 -19.92
CA ASP A 780 18.32 24.09 -19.25
C ASP A 780 18.09 24.24 -17.73
N ASP A 781 19.18 24.66 -17.09
CA ASP A 781 19.35 25.07 -15.70
C ASP A 781 18.54 26.31 -15.28
N LYS A 782 18.10 26.30 -14.02
CA LYS A 782 18.28 27.44 -13.12
C LYS A 782 18.72 26.97 -11.72
N LEU A 783 19.92 27.43 -11.36
CA LEU A 783 20.63 27.25 -10.10
C LEU A 783 19.88 27.85 -8.90
N ILE A 784 19.84 27.13 -7.78
CA ILE A 784 19.54 27.67 -6.44
C ILE A 784 20.74 27.42 -5.52
N ILE A 785 21.27 28.54 -5.02
CA ILE A 785 22.31 28.66 -4.00
C ILE A 785 21.70 28.27 -2.65
N ILE A 786 22.31 27.33 -1.92
CA ILE A 786 21.92 26.97 -0.56
C ILE A 786 22.85 27.71 0.40
N ASP A 787 22.34 28.79 0.99
CA ASP A 787 22.89 29.35 2.23
C ASP A 787 22.32 28.59 3.42
N SER A 788 23.23 28.04 4.22
CA SER A 788 22.99 27.51 5.54
C SER A 788 22.98 28.66 6.55
N ASN A 789 21.85 28.89 7.21
CA ASN A 789 21.86 29.52 8.52
C ASN A 789 20.77 28.92 9.41
N ASP A 790 21.27 28.36 10.51
CA ASP A 790 20.58 27.76 11.62
C ASP A 790 20.02 28.88 12.51
N SER A 791 18.75 28.79 12.91
CA SER A 791 18.15 29.73 13.85
C SER A 791 17.46 28.99 14.99
N SER A 792 18.15 29.06 16.12
CA SER A 792 17.68 28.81 17.48
C SER A 792 16.41 29.60 17.82
N ILE A 793 15.41 28.93 18.41
CA ILE A 793 14.44 29.57 19.33
C ILE A 793 14.22 28.61 20.50
N HIS A 794 14.84 28.92 21.64
CA HIS A 794 14.42 28.42 22.95
C HIS A 794 13.18 29.21 23.37
N ALA A 795 12.07 28.49 23.62
CA ALA A 795 10.95 29.00 24.39
C ALA A 795 10.97 28.33 25.77
N THR A 796 11.19 29.16 26.79
CA THR A 796 11.19 28.84 28.22
C THR A 796 9.78 28.41 28.64
N SER A 797 9.65 27.27 29.33
CA SER A 797 8.46 26.95 30.10
C SER A 797 8.83 26.71 31.57
N THR A 798 8.13 27.46 32.40
CA THR A 798 8.18 27.57 33.85
C THR A 798 7.90 26.23 34.55
N SER A 799 8.75 25.92 35.52
CA SER A 799 8.60 24.82 36.46
C SER A 799 7.50 25.14 37.49
N GLU A 800 6.34 24.50 37.35
CA GLU A 800 5.45 24.23 38.48
C GLU A 800 5.47 22.72 38.76
N THR A 801 5.96 22.35 39.93
CA THR A 801 5.90 20.99 40.47
C THR A 801 4.45 20.57 40.72
N PRO A 802 3.95 19.45 40.16
CA PRO A 802 2.65 18.92 40.55
C PRO A 802 2.79 17.86 41.65
N LYS A 803 1.92 18.02 42.65
CA LYS A 803 1.53 17.08 43.70
C LYS A 803 1.34 15.64 43.20
N GLU A 804 1.67 14.69 44.08
CA GLU A 804 1.43 13.24 43.98
C GLU A 804 0.14 12.90 43.20
N LYS A 805 0.31 12.31 42.01
CA LYS A 805 -0.74 11.62 41.26
C LYS A 805 -0.43 10.13 41.28
N GLU A 806 -1.45 9.31 41.52
CA GLU A 806 -1.39 7.85 41.41
C GLU A 806 -0.71 7.45 40.07
N ALA A 807 0.40 6.72 40.16
CA ALA A 807 1.20 6.34 39.00
C ALA A 807 0.48 5.27 38.16
N LEU A 808 0.41 5.47 36.84
CA LEU A 808 -0.18 4.52 35.90
C LEU A 808 0.62 3.20 35.90
N THR A 809 -0.07 2.08 35.70
CA THR A 809 0.55 0.75 35.70
C THR A 809 0.80 0.24 34.28
N ILE A 810 2.07 -0.04 33.95
CA ILE A 810 2.51 -0.58 32.66
C ILE A 810 2.93 -2.04 32.83
N LEU A 811 2.41 -2.93 31.97
CA LEU A 811 2.85 -4.31 31.87
C LEU A 811 3.93 -4.44 30.79
N VAL A 812 5.11 -4.94 31.17
CA VAL A 812 6.22 -5.25 30.27
C VAL A 812 6.30 -6.76 30.08
N VAL A 813 6.08 -7.20 28.85
CA VAL A 813 6.14 -8.60 28.42
C VAL A 813 7.37 -8.80 27.56
N GLU A 814 8.40 -9.43 28.12
CA GLU A 814 9.69 -9.64 27.46
C GLU A 814 10.32 -10.90 28.07
N ASP A 815 10.73 -11.84 27.22
CA ASP A 815 11.26 -13.14 27.64
C ASP A 815 12.68 -13.01 28.20
N ASN A 816 13.48 -12.12 27.62
CA ASN A 816 14.82 -11.83 28.10
C ASN A 816 14.78 -11.03 29.43
N VAL A 817 15.27 -11.66 30.50
CA VAL A 817 15.28 -11.11 31.87
C VAL A 817 16.02 -9.77 31.94
N ASP A 818 17.15 -9.65 31.26
CA ASP A 818 17.97 -8.44 31.28
C ASP A 818 17.28 -7.31 30.51
N MET A 819 16.67 -7.60 29.35
CA MET A 819 15.92 -6.63 28.55
C MET A 819 14.70 -6.12 29.31
N ARG A 820 13.96 -7.04 29.95
CA ARG A 820 12.84 -6.68 30.82
C ARG A 820 13.30 -5.82 31.99
N GLY A 821 14.44 -6.17 32.61
CA GLY A 821 15.08 -5.37 33.65
C GLY A 821 15.50 -3.97 33.18
N TYR A 822 16.01 -3.86 31.94
CA TYR A 822 16.39 -2.59 31.33
C TYR A 822 15.17 -1.71 31.02
N ILE A 823 14.14 -2.25 30.38
CA ILE A 823 12.88 -1.53 30.12
C ILE A 823 12.26 -1.07 31.45
N ARG A 824 12.23 -1.94 32.46
CA ARG A 824 11.80 -1.59 33.82
C ARG A 824 12.63 -0.44 34.40
N SER A 825 13.95 -0.45 34.22
CA SER A 825 14.82 0.62 34.72
C SER A 825 14.55 1.99 34.09
N ILE A 826 14.01 2.02 32.86
CA ILE A 826 13.57 3.24 32.18
C ILE A 826 12.21 3.68 32.73
N LEU A 827 11.28 2.74 32.90
CA LEU A 827 9.88 3.05 33.20
C LEU A 827 9.58 3.27 34.69
N HIS A 828 10.33 2.65 35.59
CA HIS A 828 10.08 2.69 37.04
C HIS A 828 10.25 4.10 37.64
N GLU A 829 10.95 5.01 36.95
CA GLU A 829 11.03 6.42 37.38
C GLU A 829 9.69 7.17 37.22
N HIS A 830 8.82 6.72 36.30
CA HIS A 830 7.61 7.45 35.90
C HIS A 830 6.31 6.65 36.09
N TYR A 831 6.40 5.31 36.19
CA TYR A 831 5.25 4.40 36.14
C TYR A 831 5.41 3.23 37.13
N ASN A 832 4.30 2.63 37.54
CA ASN A 832 4.30 1.33 38.21
C ASN A 832 4.48 0.23 37.15
N VAL A 833 5.44 -0.67 37.32
CA VAL A 833 5.81 -1.65 36.28
C VAL A 833 5.50 -3.07 36.76
N LEU A 834 4.67 -3.79 36.00
CA LEU A 834 4.46 -5.23 36.13
C LEU A 834 5.26 -5.95 35.05
N GLU A 835 5.72 -7.16 35.35
CA GLU A 835 6.61 -7.94 34.49
C GLU A 835 5.98 -9.29 34.13
N ALA A 836 6.12 -9.70 32.89
CA ALA A 836 5.80 -11.05 32.42
C ALA A 836 6.89 -11.56 31.47
N ALA A 837 7.19 -12.86 31.51
CA ALA A 837 8.19 -13.49 30.65
C ALA A 837 7.61 -14.01 29.31
N ASN A 838 6.29 -14.13 29.19
CA ASN A 838 5.61 -14.60 27.98
C ASN A 838 4.15 -14.12 27.93
N GLY A 839 3.50 -14.30 26.77
CA GLY A 839 2.12 -13.86 26.58
C GLY A 839 1.08 -14.58 27.46
N GLU A 840 1.30 -15.83 27.84
CA GLU A 840 0.35 -16.57 28.70
C GLU A 840 0.39 -16.03 30.14
N GLU A 841 1.58 -15.81 30.69
CA GLU A 841 1.76 -15.15 31.99
C GLU A 841 1.19 -13.72 31.97
N ALA A 842 1.41 -12.99 30.87
CA ALA A 842 0.84 -11.65 30.69
C ALA A 842 -0.69 -11.66 30.77
N LEU A 843 -1.37 -12.63 30.13
CA LEU A 843 -2.83 -12.77 30.24
C LEU A 843 -3.28 -13.07 31.66
N HIS A 844 -2.55 -13.91 32.40
CA HIS A 844 -2.87 -14.21 33.79
C HIS A 844 -2.75 -12.96 34.68
N ILE A 845 -1.74 -12.12 34.43
CA ILE A 845 -1.55 -10.84 35.11
C ILE A 845 -2.66 -9.85 34.73
N LEU A 846 -3.01 -9.74 33.44
CA LEU A 846 -4.07 -8.86 32.94
C LEU A 846 -5.44 -9.18 33.53
N ASN A 847 -5.70 -10.46 33.82
CA ASN A 847 -6.95 -10.90 34.45
C ASN A 847 -6.98 -10.63 35.97
N SER A 848 -5.82 -10.52 36.61
CA SER A 848 -5.70 -10.43 38.08
C SER A 848 -5.33 -9.03 38.59
N ASN A 849 -4.76 -8.17 37.74
CA ASN A 849 -4.24 -6.85 38.12
C ASN A 849 -4.77 -5.74 37.18
N PRO A 850 -4.93 -4.50 37.67
CA PRO A 850 -5.22 -3.36 36.81
C PRO A 850 -3.97 -2.94 36.02
N VAL A 851 -4.06 -2.98 34.69
CA VAL A 851 -3.00 -2.56 33.76
C VAL A 851 -3.55 -1.47 32.84
N ASP A 852 -2.80 -0.38 32.69
CA ASP A 852 -3.17 0.79 31.89
C ASP A 852 -2.48 0.83 30.52
N PHE A 853 -1.38 0.09 30.34
CA PHE A 853 -0.58 0.07 29.11
C PHE A 853 0.21 -1.25 28.99
N ILE A 854 0.33 -1.81 27.78
CA ILE A 854 1.10 -3.03 27.52
C ILE A 854 2.26 -2.72 26.58
N ILE A 855 3.46 -3.17 26.95
CA ILE A 855 4.65 -3.22 26.08
C ILE A 855 5.00 -4.69 25.92
N SER A 856 5.04 -5.19 24.69
CA SER A 856 5.34 -6.60 24.42
C SER A 856 6.42 -6.75 23.37
N ASP A 857 7.33 -7.70 23.56
CA ASP A 857 8.16 -8.18 22.46
C ASP A 857 7.31 -8.95 21.44
N LEU A 858 7.73 -8.91 20.17
CA LEU A 858 7.10 -9.65 19.09
C LEU A 858 7.39 -11.14 19.20
N MET A 859 8.65 -11.53 19.50
CA MET A 859 9.14 -12.90 19.43
C MET A 859 9.43 -13.42 20.84
N MET A 860 8.46 -14.09 21.46
CA MET A 860 8.61 -14.68 22.79
C MET A 860 8.05 -16.12 22.80
N PRO A 861 8.57 -17.02 23.66
CA PRO A 861 8.15 -18.42 23.71
C PRO A 861 6.73 -18.57 24.26
N VAL A 862 6.12 -19.74 24.03
CA VAL A 862 4.76 -20.13 24.45
C VAL A 862 3.65 -19.37 23.70
N MET A 863 3.64 -18.05 23.79
CA MET A 863 2.70 -17.16 23.12
C MET A 863 3.44 -15.91 22.70
N ASP A 864 3.45 -15.62 21.40
CA ASP A 864 4.15 -14.48 20.81
C ASP A 864 3.35 -13.16 20.98
N GLY A 865 3.98 -12.03 20.65
CA GLY A 865 3.36 -10.71 20.83
C GLY A 865 2.13 -10.49 19.96
N ILE A 866 2.06 -11.17 18.81
CA ILE A 866 0.94 -11.11 17.87
C ILE A 866 -0.28 -11.85 18.43
N GLU A 867 -0.08 -13.08 18.90
CA GLU A 867 -1.13 -13.88 19.52
C GLU A 867 -1.61 -13.25 20.83
N LEU A 868 -0.70 -12.67 21.62
CA LEU A 868 -1.07 -11.89 22.81
C LEU A 868 -1.94 -10.68 22.44
N SER A 869 -1.52 -9.86 21.46
CA SER A 869 -2.30 -8.68 21.08
C SER A 869 -3.69 -9.06 20.59
N ARG A 870 -3.79 -10.12 19.78
CA ARG A 870 -5.08 -10.64 19.31
C ARG A 870 -5.98 -11.04 20.49
N ARG A 871 -5.49 -11.84 21.44
CA ARG A 871 -6.26 -12.24 22.61
C ARG A 871 -6.67 -11.07 23.50
N VAL A 872 -5.81 -10.06 23.65
CA VAL A 872 -6.14 -8.84 24.39
C VAL A 872 -7.28 -8.08 23.71
N LYS A 873 -7.20 -7.89 22.39
CA LYS A 873 -8.23 -7.15 21.63
C LYS A 873 -9.54 -7.92 21.49
N ASP A 874 -9.51 -9.24 21.42
CA ASP A 874 -10.69 -10.13 21.42
C ASP A 874 -11.38 -10.18 22.79
N ALA A 875 -10.63 -10.07 23.89
CA ALA A 875 -11.15 -10.17 25.23
C ALA A 875 -11.77 -8.84 25.71
N PHE A 876 -13.10 -8.79 25.75
CA PHE A 876 -13.86 -7.59 26.14
C PHE A 876 -13.35 -6.93 27.43
N ALA A 877 -12.96 -7.68 28.46
CA ALA A 877 -12.51 -7.09 29.72
C ALA A 877 -11.21 -6.25 29.60
N ILE A 878 -10.38 -6.49 28.59
CA ILE A 878 -9.02 -5.92 28.47
C ILE A 878 -8.72 -5.30 27.09
N SER A 879 -9.65 -5.38 26.13
CA SER A 879 -9.53 -4.84 24.76
C SER A 879 -9.19 -3.36 24.67
N HIS A 880 -9.59 -2.60 25.69
CA HIS A 880 -9.41 -1.16 25.77
C HIS A 880 -7.99 -0.72 26.15
N ILE A 881 -7.10 -1.66 26.51
CA ILE A 881 -5.74 -1.36 26.95
C ILE A 881 -4.87 -1.07 25.70
N PRO A 882 -4.09 0.03 25.71
CA PRO A 882 -3.20 0.38 24.60
C PRO A 882 -1.99 -0.54 24.57
N PHE A 883 -1.51 -0.86 23.36
CA PHE A 883 -0.51 -1.89 23.11
C PHE A 883 0.63 -1.37 22.24
N LEU A 884 1.86 -1.35 22.77
CA LEU A 884 3.08 -1.02 22.06
C LEU A 884 3.91 -2.28 21.81
N MET A 885 4.27 -2.54 20.55
CA MET A 885 5.03 -3.73 20.17
C MET A 885 6.51 -3.41 19.91
N LEU A 886 7.41 -4.13 20.56
CA LEU A 886 8.85 -4.06 20.30
C LEU A 886 9.24 -5.10 19.24
N THR A 887 10.02 -4.73 18.22
CA THR A 887 10.40 -5.70 17.18
C THR A 887 11.79 -5.45 16.59
N ALA A 888 12.46 -6.53 16.18
CA ALA A 888 13.68 -6.49 15.37
C ALA A 888 13.40 -6.57 13.85
N LYS A 889 12.18 -6.91 13.42
CA LYS A 889 11.85 -7.12 12.01
C LYS A 889 11.67 -5.79 11.29
N THR A 890 12.43 -5.58 10.21
CA THR A 890 12.36 -4.37 9.36
C THR A 890 11.46 -4.56 8.13
N SER A 891 10.81 -5.71 7.96
CA SER A 891 10.01 -6.00 6.76
C SER A 891 8.68 -5.25 6.78
N GLN A 892 8.33 -4.66 5.65
CA GLN A 892 7.06 -3.96 5.43
C GLN A 892 5.85 -4.91 5.55
N GLU A 893 6.05 -6.19 5.21
CA GLU A 893 5.07 -7.27 5.36
C GLU A 893 4.68 -7.50 6.83
N ALA A 894 5.67 -7.53 7.74
CA ALA A 894 5.41 -7.69 9.18
C ALA A 894 4.75 -6.44 9.79
N ARG A 895 5.02 -5.25 9.26
CA ARG A 895 4.36 -4.00 9.68
C ARG A 895 2.89 -3.99 9.26
N LEU A 896 2.58 -4.42 8.04
CA LEU A 896 1.21 -4.48 7.51
C LEU A 896 0.34 -5.50 8.26
N GLU A 897 0.88 -6.68 8.59
CA GLU A 897 0.17 -7.66 9.43
C GLU A 897 -0.10 -7.13 10.84
N SER A 898 0.87 -6.40 11.43
CA SER A 898 0.73 -5.85 12.79
C SER A 898 -0.35 -4.75 12.90
N TYR A 899 -0.50 -3.88 11.89
CA TYR A 899 -1.53 -2.85 11.87
C TYR A 899 -2.94 -3.41 11.69
N ARG A 900 -3.09 -4.51 10.94
CA ARG A 900 -4.38 -5.16 10.71
C ARG A 900 -4.97 -5.83 11.95
N MET A 901 -4.22 -5.89 13.06
CA MET A 901 -4.58 -6.60 14.29
C MET A 901 -4.85 -5.66 15.48
N GLY A 902 -4.94 -4.34 15.26
CA GLY A 902 -5.35 -3.37 16.27
C GLY A 902 -4.26 -2.96 17.28
N VAL A 903 -2.98 -3.20 16.97
CA VAL A 903 -1.84 -2.69 17.77
C VAL A 903 -1.72 -1.18 17.57
N ASP A 904 -1.63 -0.43 18.66
CA ASP A 904 -1.62 1.05 18.63
C ASP A 904 -0.33 1.59 17.98
N GLU A 905 0.83 1.00 18.27
CA GLU A 905 2.12 1.42 17.68
C GLU A 905 3.22 0.33 17.79
N TYR A 906 4.33 0.48 17.04
CA TYR A 906 5.52 -0.38 17.15
C TYR A 906 6.82 0.42 17.32
N LEU A 907 7.83 -0.20 17.92
CA LEU A 907 9.17 0.36 18.14
C LEU A 907 10.26 -0.65 17.74
N LEU A 908 11.26 -0.19 16.97
CA LEU A 908 12.34 -1.03 16.48
C LEU A 908 13.47 -1.17 17.52
N LYS A 909 13.92 -2.39 17.80
CA LYS A 909 15.17 -2.65 18.53
C LYS A 909 16.37 -2.44 17.57
N PRO A 910 17.53 -1.91 18.01
CA PRO A 910 17.75 -1.20 19.27
C PRO A 910 17.01 0.14 19.29
N PHE A 911 16.42 0.51 20.42
CA PHE A 911 15.69 1.77 20.62
C PHE A 911 16.39 2.64 21.68
N ASP A 912 16.22 3.95 21.53
CA ASP A 912 16.69 4.95 22.50
C ASP A 912 15.64 5.16 23.63
N GLU A 913 16.12 5.51 24.82
CA GLU A 913 15.32 5.77 26.01
C GLU A 913 14.31 6.91 25.81
N THR A 914 14.75 8.03 25.25
CA THR A 914 13.90 9.19 24.99
C THR A 914 12.83 8.84 23.97
N LEU A 915 13.20 8.08 22.93
CA LEU A 915 12.23 7.61 21.93
C LEU A 915 11.15 6.71 22.53
N LEU A 916 11.50 5.75 23.41
CA LEU A 916 10.53 4.88 24.07
C LEU A 916 9.54 5.68 24.94
N LEU A 917 10.05 6.60 25.77
CA LEU A 917 9.22 7.41 26.67
C LEU A 917 8.29 8.35 25.90
N THR A 918 8.78 9.02 24.86
CA THR A 918 7.97 9.93 24.03
C THR A 918 6.84 9.17 23.33
N ARG A 919 7.07 7.94 22.85
CA ARG A 919 6.02 7.11 22.23
C ARG A 919 4.91 6.76 23.21
N ILE A 920 5.27 6.31 24.41
CA ILE A 920 4.30 6.01 25.47
C ILE A 920 3.48 7.25 25.84
N GLN A 921 4.14 8.40 26.01
CA GLN A 921 3.47 9.67 26.31
C GLN A 921 2.50 10.10 25.22
N ASN A 922 2.90 10.04 23.95
CA ASN A 922 2.05 10.41 22.83
C ASN A 922 0.77 9.57 22.75
N ILE A 923 0.88 8.25 22.94
CA ILE A 923 -0.29 7.35 22.94
C ILE A 923 -1.26 7.72 24.08
N LEU A 924 -0.73 7.92 25.29
CA LEU A 924 -1.53 8.28 26.46
C LEU A 924 -2.16 9.68 26.34
N GLU A 925 -1.45 10.66 25.79
CA GLU A 925 -1.94 12.02 25.57
C GLU A 925 -3.04 12.07 24.50
N ASN A 926 -2.85 11.36 23.38
CA ASN A 926 -3.86 11.24 22.34
C ASN A 926 -5.17 10.67 22.90
N ARG A 927 -5.08 9.64 23.75
CA ARG A 927 -6.25 9.08 24.43
C ARG A 927 -6.95 10.09 25.33
N LYS A 928 -6.20 10.81 26.18
CA LYS A 928 -6.76 11.87 27.03
C LYS A 928 -7.44 12.97 26.20
N ARG A 929 -6.87 13.30 25.04
CA ARG A 929 -7.46 14.27 24.11
C ARG A 929 -8.81 13.80 23.58
N TYR A 930 -8.92 12.54 23.17
CA TYR A 930 -10.19 11.96 22.71
C TYR A 930 -11.24 11.87 23.83
N GLN A 931 -10.86 11.46 25.03
CA GLN A 931 -11.76 11.44 26.21
C GLN A 931 -12.32 12.83 26.55
N ARG A 932 -11.48 13.88 26.48
CA ARG A 932 -11.92 15.26 26.71
C ARG A 932 -12.91 15.73 25.65
N LYS A 933 -12.65 15.41 24.38
CA LYS A 933 -13.57 15.74 23.28
C LYS A 933 -14.91 14.99 23.43
N PHE A 934 -14.87 13.71 23.79
CA PHE A 934 -16.08 12.93 24.08
C PHE A 934 -16.89 13.54 25.24
N THR A 935 -16.24 13.96 26.32
CA THR A 935 -16.94 14.58 27.47
C THR A 935 -17.71 15.85 27.08
N LEU A 936 -17.21 16.61 26.11
CA LEU A 936 -17.86 17.83 25.63
C LEU A 936 -19.05 17.55 24.71
N ASN A 937 -18.89 16.59 23.79
CA ASN A 937 -19.84 16.37 22.70
C ASN A 937 -20.78 15.18 22.93
N MET A 938 -20.45 14.30 23.88
CA MET A 938 -21.11 13.02 24.15
C MET A 938 -21.31 12.14 22.90
N ASP A 939 -20.38 12.26 21.96
CA ASP A 939 -20.41 11.61 20.65
C ASP A 939 -19.30 10.55 20.56
N VAL A 940 -19.71 9.31 20.32
CA VAL A 940 -18.84 8.13 20.25
C VAL A 940 -17.90 8.20 19.04
N ASP A 941 -18.32 8.82 17.94
CA ASP A 941 -17.51 8.89 16.70
C ASP A 941 -16.26 9.76 16.87
N VAL A 942 -16.25 10.65 17.86
CA VAL A 942 -15.10 11.51 18.20
C VAL A 942 -13.92 10.72 18.80
N LEU A 943 -14.15 9.49 19.25
CA LEU A 943 -13.12 8.64 19.86
C LEU A 943 -12.19 7.93 18.84
N ASN A 944 -12.44 8.09 17.53
CA ASN A 944 -11.64 7.54 16.44
C ASN A 944 -11.35 6.03 16.59
N MET A 945 -12.38 5.27 16.99
CA MET A 945 -12.32 3.81 17.13
C MET A 945 -12.77 3.13 15.83
N GLU A 946 -12.18 1.97 15.50
CA GLU A 946 -12.58 1.15 14.35
C GLU A 946 -14.06 0.75 14.43
N GLU A 947 -14.77 0.76 13.29
CA GLU A 947 -16.21 0.47 13.24
C GLU A 947 -16.58 -0.94 13.72
N GLU A 948 -15.70 -1.92 13.50
CA GLU A 948 -15.92 -3.30 13.91
C GLU A 948 -15.53 -3.60 15.37
N SER A 949 -14.84 -2.66 16.04
CA SER A 949 -14.32 -2.83 17.40
C SER A 949 -15.42 -3.11 18.41
N GLY A 950 -15.20 -4.11 19.26
CA GLY A 950 -16.08 -4.43 20.39
C GLY A 950 -16.29 -3.25 21.34
N ASP A 951 -15.31 -2.34 21.44
CA ASP A 951 -15.39 -1.16 22.31
C ASP A 951 -16.33 -0.08 21.76
N LYS A 952 -16.36 0.11 20.44
CA LYS A 952 -17.29 1.04 19.78
C LYS A 952 -18.73 0.53 19.88
N LYS A 953 -18.95 -0.77 19.61
CA LYS A 953 -20.26 -1.43 19.78
C LYS A 953 -20.79 -1.30 21.20
N PHE A 954 -19.92 -1.51 22.18
CA PHE A 954 -20.26 -1.33 23.59
C PHE A 954 -20.63 0.12 23.92
N LEU A 955 -19.87 1.11 23.47
CA LEU A 955 -20.21 2.52 23.72
C LEU A 955 -21.53 2.94 23.05
N ASN A 956 -21.81 2.44 21.84
CA ASN A 956 -23.09 2.68 21.18
C ASN A 956 -24.25 2.08 22.00
N GLN A 957 -24.11 0.85 22.48
CA GLN A 957 -25.12 0.22 23.35
C GLN A 957 -25.29 1.00 24.66
N VAL A 958 -24.20 1.46 25.27
CA VAL A 958 -24.22 2.32 26.47
C VAL A 958 -24.99 3.62 26.20
N MET A 959 -24.79 4.23 25.03
CA MET A 959 -25.51 5.44 24.59
C MET A 959 -27.00 5.18 24.35
N GLU A 960 -27.36 4.04 23.76
CA GLU A 960 -28.77 3.67 23.54
C GLU A 960 -29.50 3.46 24.88
N VAL A 961 -28.91 2.66 25.78
CA VAL A 961 -29.51 2.37 27.09
C VAL A 961 -29.73 3.66 27.89
N ILE A 962 -28.77 4.58 27.89
CA ILE A 962 -28.95 5.85 28.62
C ILE A 962 -29.99 6.75 27.94
N LYS A 963 -30.07 6.74 26.60
CA LYS A 963 -31.06 7.54 25.85
C LYS A 963 -32.49 7.08 26.11
N GLU A 964 -32.73 5.79 26.35
CA GLU A 964 -34.05 5.27 26.70
C GLU A 964 -34.42 5.56 28.17
N ASN A 965 -33.44 5.60 29.06
CA ASN A 965 -33.68 5.60 30.51
C ASN A 965 -33.34 6.90 31.24
N TYR A 966 -32.76 7.92 30.60
CA TYR A 966 -32.28 9.12 31.30
C TYR A 966 -33.38 9.88 32.06
N LYS A 967 -34.63 9.85 31.57
CA LYS A 967 -35.78 10.51 32.21
C LYS A 967 -36.20 9.85 33.53
N ASN A 968 -35.92 8.55 33.69
CA ASN A 968 -36.29 7.82 34.89
C ASN A 968 -35.35 8.20 36.05
N SER A 969 -35.89 8.90 37.05
CA SER A 969 -35.09 9.38 38.17
C SER A 969 -34.64 8.29 39.15
N TYR A 970 -35.24 7.10 39.08
CA TYR A 970 -34.85 5.91 39.84
C TYR A 970 -33.82 5.04 39.12
N PHE A 971 -33.42 5.39 37.89
CA PHE A 971 -32.41 4.65 37.14
C PHE A 971 -31.03 4.86 37.76
N GLU A 972 -30.54 3.84 38.47
CA GLU A 972 -29.26 3.83 39.15
C GLU A 972 -28.19 3.07 38.34
N VAL A 973 -26.94 3.11 38.81
CA VAL A 973 -25.82 2.39 38.19
C VAL A 973 -26.06 0.87 38.15
N SER A 974 -26.86 0.33 39.08
CA SER A 974 -27.21 -1.10 39.12
C SER A 974 -28.11 -1.46 37.93
N ASP A 975 -29.18 -0.70 37.70
CA ASP A 975 -30.09 -0.87 36.56
C ASP A 975 -29.35 -0.65 35.23
N PHE A 976 -28.45 0.33 35.21
CA PHE A 976 -27.62 0.59 34.03
C PHE A 976 -26.68 -0.57 33.69
N SER A 977 -26.12 -1.22 34.71
CA SER A 977 -25.27 -2.40 34.51
C SER A 977 -26.05 -3.63 34.03
N GLU A 978 -27.26 -3.81 34.55
CA GLU A 978 -28.17 -4.89 34.14
C GLU A 978 -28.64 -4.70 32.69
N ALA A 979 -29.04 -3.48 32.32
CA ALA A 979 -29.50 -3.15 30.97
C ALA A 979 -28.39 -3.26 29.90
N VAL A 980 -27.14 -2.95 30.24
CA VAL A 980 -26.00 -3.13 29.33
C VAL A 980 -25.50 -4.58 29.30
N GLY A 981 -25.87 -5.41 30.28
CA GLY A 981 -25.50 -6.82 30.36
C GLY A 981 -24.07 -7.07 30.89
N VAL A 982 -23.55 -6.17 31.73
CA VAL A 982 -22.19 -6.26 32.30
C VAL A 982 -22.20 -6.02 33.80
N SER A 983 -21.19 -6.52 34.52
CA SER A 983 -21.10 -6.24 35.96
C SER A 983 -20.83 -4.75 36.24
N LYS A 984 -21.35 -4.23 37.35
CA LYS A 984 -21.14 -2.84 37.80
C LYS A 984 -19.67 -2.43 37.86
N SER A 985 -18.79 -3.34 38.27
CA SER A 985 -17.33 -3.09 38.34
C SER A 985 -16.74 -2.96 36.93
N LEU A 986 -17.08 -3.89 36.03
CA LEU A 986 -16.59 -3.90 34.66
C LEU A 986 -17.07 -2.68 33.86
N LEU A 987 -18.34 -2.30 34.02
CA LEU A 987 -18.93 -1.11 33.42
C LEU A 987 -18.16 0.15 33.81
N ASN A 988 -17.92 0.34 35.11
CA ASN A 988 -17.16 1.49 35.59
C ASN A 988 -15.73 1.50 35.06
N LYS A 989 -15.04 0.35 35.04
CA LYS A 989 -13.68 0.24 34.51
C LYS A 989 -13.63 0.60 33.02
N LYS A 990 -14.55 0.07 32.23
CA LYS A 990 -14.67 0.34 30.79
C LYS A 990 -14.95 1.81 30.49
N LEU A 991 -15.95 2.41 31.13
CA LEU A 991 -16.27 3.81 30.92
C LEU A 991 -15.14 4.73 31.39
N GLN A 992 -14.51 4.42 32.54
CA GLN A 992 -13.39 5.21 33.03
C GLN A 992 -12.20 5.15 32.06
N SER A 993 -11.96 4.01 31.42
CA SER A 993 -10.83 3.84 30.50
C SER A 993 -11.11 4.37 29.09
N LEU A 994 -12.33 4.20 28.57
CA LEU A 994 -12.69 4.61 27.21
C LEU A 994 -13.03 6.10 27.14
N ILE A 995 -13.83 6.60 28.08
CA ILE A 995 -14.40 7.96 28.05
C ILE A 995 -14.00 8.83 29.26
N GLY A 996 -13.24 8.29 30.22
CA GLY A 996 -12.72 9.07 31.35
C GLY A 996 -13.72 9.31 32.49
N GLN A 997 -14.87 8.62 32.49
CA GLN A 997 -15.96 8.86 33.45
C GLN A 997 -16.46 7.54 34.08
N SER A 998 -16.85 7.57 35.35
CA SER A 998 -17.56 6.43 35.96
C SER A 998 -19.00 6.37 35.45
N ALA A 999 -19.66 5.21 35.56
CA ALA A 999 -21.04 5.02 35.12
C ALA A 999 -22.01 6.04 35.76
N GLY A 1000 -21.86 6.31 37.06
CA GLY A 1000 -22.68 7.31 37.75
C GLY A 1000 -22.40 8.74 37.30
N GLN A 1001 -21.13 9.06 37.00
CA GLN A 1001 -20.78 10.37 36.42
C GLN A 1001 -21.32 10.50 35.00
N PHE A 1002 -21.25 9.45 34.20
CA PHE A 1002 -21.73 9.40 32.84
C PHE A 1002 -23.24 9.64 32.76
N ILE A 1003 -24.05 8.89 33.54
CA ILE A 1003 -25.51 9.11 33.65
C ILE A 1003 -25.80 10.57 34.01
N ARG A 1004 -25.10 11.11 35.01
CA ARG A 1004 -25.30 12.49 35.47
C ARG A 1004 -24.93 13.50 34.39
N ASN A 1005 -23.76 13.36 33.77
CA ASN A 1005 -23.26 14.29 32.75
C ASN A 1005 -24.14 14.24 31.49
N TYR A 1006 -24.66 13.07 31.13
CA TYR A 1006 -25.65 12.91 30.06
C TYR A 1006 -26.92 13.71 30.36
N ARG A 1007 -27.52 13.52 31.55
CA ARG A 1007 -28.70 14.29 31.98
C ARG A 1007 -28.44 15.81 32.00
N LEU A 1008 -27.24 16.24 32.40
CA LEU A 1008 -26.86 17.66 32.40
C LEU A 1008 -26.71 18.24 30.98
N ASN A 1009 -26.15 17.48 30.03
CA ASN A 1009 -26.06 17.88 28.63
C ASN A 1009 -27.46 18.04 28.01
N ILE A 1010 -28.36 17.06 28.23
CA ILE A 1010 -29.76 17.17 27.80
C ILE A 1010 -30.46 18.36 28.48
N ALA A 1011 -30.21 18.59 29.77
CA ALA A 1011 -30.78 19.74 30.46
C ALA A 1011 -30.29 21.08 29.87
N ARG A 1012 -29.02 21.16 29.45
CA ARG A 1012 -28.49 22.36 28.76
C ARG A 1012 -29.21 22.60 27.45
N GLU A 1013 -29.41 21.55 26.65
CA GLU A 1013 -30.16 21.66 25.39
C GLU A 1013 -31.62 22.07 25.62
N LEU A 1014 -32.28 21.51 26.63
CA LEU A 1014 -33.64 21.90 27.00
C LEU A 1014 -33.69 23.35 27.49
N ILE A 1015 -32.72 23.82 28.28
CA ILE A 1015 -32.65 25.22 28.71
C ILE A 1015 -32.48 26.16 27.51
N LEU A 1016 -31.60 25.81 26.56
CA LEU A 1016 -31.39 26.60 25.34
C LEU A 1016 -32.65 26.64 24.48
N LYS A 1017 -33.32 25.50 24.26
CA LYS A 1017 -34.62 25.44 23.55
C LYS A 1017 -35.73 26.20 24.28
N ASN A 1018 -35.72 26.16 25.61
CA ASN A 1018 -36.73 26.81 26.44
C ASN A 1018 -36.51 28.33 26.59
N ARG A 1019 -35.38 28.90 26.13
CA ARG A 1019 -35.21 30.35 25.99
C ARG A 1019 -36.25 30.94 25.03
N GLU A 1020 -36.53 30.23 23.94
CA GLU A 1020 -37.46 30.67 22.89
C GLU A 1020 -38.91 30.40 23.27
N THR A 1021 -39.18 29.21 23.83
CA THR A 1021 -40.55 28.76 24.09
C THR A 1021 -41.11 29.23 25.43
N LYS A 1022 -40.26 29.49 26.44
CA LYS A 1022 -40.64 29.89 27.82
C LYS A 1022 -41.70 28.99 28.47
N ASN A 1023 -41.75 27.72 28.09
CA ASN A 1023 -42.80 26.80 28.50
C ASN A 1023 -42.52 26.06 29.82
N MET A 1024 -41.26 26.03 30.27
CA MET A 1024 -40.86 25.29 31.49
C MET A 1024 -40.05 26.16 32.45
N ASN A 1025 -40.21 25.96 33.75
CA ASN A 1025 -39.29 26.52 34.74
C ASN A 1025 -38.09 25.58 35.00
N ILE A 1026 -37.04 26.08 35.67
CA ILE A 1026 -35.81 25.31 35.91
C ILE A 1026 -36.06 24.05 36.76
N ALA A 1027 -37.07 24.06 37.64
CA ALA A 1027 -37.43 22.89 38.43
C ALA A 1027 -38.08 21.81 37.56
N GLU A 1028 -38.97 22.19 36.64
CA GLU A 1028 -39.57 21.29 35.66
C GLU A 1028 -38.53 20.68 34.72
N ILE A 1029 -37.57 21.46 34.25
CA ILE A 1029 -36.45 20.94 33.42
C ILE A 1029 -35.63 19.92 34.21
N ALA A 1030 -35.38 20.17 35.50
CA ALA A 1030 -34.66 19.23 36.36
C ALA A 1030 -35.43 17.89 36.50
N TYR A 1031 -36.75 17.93 36.67
CA TYR A 1031 -37.56 16.72 36.72
C TYR A 1031 -37.62 15.99 35.38
N GLU A 1032 -37.74 16.72 34.26
CA GLU A 1032 -37.82 16.15 32.91
C GLU A 1032 -36.55 15.39 32.49
N VAL A 1033 -35.39 15.82 32.98
CA VAL A 1033 -34.11 15.13 32.75
C VAL A 1033 -33.78 14.10 33.83
N GLY A 1034 -34.73 13.76 34.72
CA GLY A 1034 -34.58 12.69 35.71
C GLY A 1034 -33.82 13.08 36.99
N PHE A 1035 -33.77 14.35 37.38
CA PHE A 1035 -33.32 14.76 38.72
C PHE A 1035 -34.50 14.87 39.68
N ASN A 1036 -34.36 14.29 40.88
CA ASN A 1036 -35.39 14.37 41.94
C ASN A 1036 -35.32 15.64 42.80
N ASP A 1037 -34.20 16.37 42.76
CA ASP A 1037 -33.97 17.59 43.55
C ASP A 1037 -33.43 18.72 42.65
N PRO A 1038 -34.23 19.77 42.39
CA PRO A 1038 -33.82 20.94 41.62
C PRO A 1038 -32.63 21.72 42.20
N LYS A 1039 -32.44 21.73 43.53
CA LYS A 1039 -31.28 22.38 44.17
C LYS A 1039 -30.01 21.60 43.90
N TYR A 1040 -30.07 20.27 44.00
CA TYR A 1040 -28.96 19.38 43.65
C TYR A 1040 -28.61 19.49 42.16
N PHE A 1041 -29.61 19.49 41.27
CA PHE A 1041 -29.45 19.74 39.84
C PHE A 1041 -28.68 21.04 39.57
N THR A 1042 -29.13 22.16 40.16
CA THR A 1042 -28.52 23.48 39.97
C THR A 1042 -27.05 23.50 40.36
N ARG A 1043 -26.69 22.83 41.47
CA ARG A 1043 -25.29 22.70 41.93
C ARG A 1043 -24.46 21.87 40.96
N CYS A 1044 -24.99 20.74 40.48
CA CYS A 1044 -24.31 19.87 39.53
C CYS A 1044 -24.11 20.55 38.17
N PHE A 1045 -25.13 21.24 37.67
CA PHE A 1045 -25.10 21.99 36.41
C PHE A 1045 -24.06 23.13 36.47
N THR A 1046 -24.07 23.92 37.53
CA THR A 1046 -23.12 25.03 37.72
C THR A 1046 -21.68 24.52 37.79
N LYS A 1047 -21.45 23.40 38.48
CA LYS A 1047 -20.13 22.78 38.55
C LYS A 1047 -19.65 22.23 37.21
N TYR A 1048 -20.55 21.72 36.37
CA TYR A 1048 -20.18 21.09 35.10
C TYR A 1048 -19.97 22.11 33.96
N PHE A 1049 -20.82 23.15 33.90
CA PHE A 1049 -20.77 24.16 32.83
C PHE A 1049 -20.18 25.51 33.24
N ASN A 1050 -19.74 25.68 34.49
CA ASN A 1050 -19.28 26.96 35.05
C ASN A 1050 -20.29 28.12 34.92
N THR A 1051 -21.59 27.82 34.76
CA THR A 1051 -22.67 28.80 34.68
C THR A 1051 -23.92 28.27 35.36
N THR A 1052 -24.72 29.15 35.98
CA THR A 1052 -25.98 28.72 36.60
C THR A 1052 -27.03 28.47 35.52
N PRO A 1053 -27.95 27.49 35.70
CA PRO A 1053 -29.09 27.29 34.82
C PRO A 1053 -29.92 28.56 34.59
N SER A 1054 -30.11 29.39 35.63
CA SER A 1054 -30.84 30.65 35.53
C SER A 1054 -30.10 31.71 34.73
N SER A 1055 -28.78 31.83 34.90
CA SER A 1055 -27.98 32.74 34.07
C SER A 1055 -27.95 32.28 32.62
N LEU A 1056 -27.95 30.97 32.38
CA LEU A 1056 -28.06 30.43 31.04
C LEU A 1056 -29.45 30.70 30.46
N LEU A 1057 -30.53 30.67 31.24
CA LEU A 1057 -31.87 31.00 30.74
C LEU A 1057 -32.03 32.51 30.43
N ASN A 1058 -31.37 33.39 31.20
CA ASN A 1058 -31.59 34.85 31.17
C ASN A 1058 -30.48 35.67 30.49
N LYS A 1059 -29.45 35.04 29.92
CA LYS A 1059 -28.41 35.76 29.16
C LYS A 1059 -29.03 36.29 27.86
N GLU A 1060 -29.29 37.60 27.81
CA GLU A 1060 -29.46 38.33 26.55
C GLU A 1060 -28.07 38.45 25.90
N GLU A 1061 -27.92 37.95 24.67
CA GLU A 1061 -26.74 38.15 23.83
C GLU A 1061 -26.95 39.35 22.89
#